data_AF-A0AAD6GV92-F1
#
_entry.id   AF-A0AAD6GV92-F1
#
_cell.length_a   1.000
_cell.length_b   1.000
_cell.length_c   1.000
_cell.angle_alpha   90.00
_cell.angle_beta   90.00
_cell.angle_gamma   90.00
#
_symmetry.space_group_name_H-M   'P 1'
#
loop_
_entity.id
_entity.type
_entity.pdbx_description
1 polymer ?
#
loop_
_entity_poly.entity_id
_entity_poly.type
_entity_poly.pdbx_seq_one_letter_code
_entity_poly.pdbx_strand_id
1 'polypeptide(L)'
;MNKLFGKPTLLSATGRERLPYVNAIVKEATKWLTVTPLGIPHRTDEDDIINGYLVPNNAIIVPNTWSFNNDPTIYPNPWDFEPEQFLSESGALDPGDVSFGFGRRVCPERSIAETSIFLIVAPHTLAVFDIRKPAGNGEEIKSILDSTVGHLIHVVPFNVNYTTKIGTRTSHNVIYYTPFSDIDKGLDPYRSAFSPLFRVRVSPCAHNITCNMPGVPSSKGCDACRKAKKKCDEQQPCSRCLRLKVPCEGSGQQRYQFKNVKSTPRPKAKEKAIRVRSNLNIISQAPCNPLANRFIGTLEISDIRFDISFYGSFLKDLPRRLGESAVLDAAAEALVSSHPFLHSVRGKEVPRDALMGFGKSVKALRQSLDNPVEIRSPHTLCAIYLISICQAWLGKYEKQSVSHGTAIAHLLKMVDISSYKSEFERDLIVTLSVPVILDGICNPRVQMAPSFWNDLVALVQQGFSSAPDSIPRSTMTLLSLSKFPEYLHHPHSHIPEITAAYTKLQEDAQNIYSYLDHLIEPAGLSSLVHGRRSRHRAAYTVVIALALLLNTILRVLDLENTVLATESSFFCERIINEAELASCYRPIGAAYAVPCLVVALGTAESRQQLARIEATLTDYQTDFGGFEWRELATWLRAVFHSHRVQETLISTDVDVLASGVPGA
;
A
#
# COMPACT_ATOMS: atom_id res chain seq x y z
N MET A 1 -18.84 41.20 2.45
CA MET A 1 -19.88 40.60 3.31
C MET A 1 -20.33 41.54 4.44
N ASN A 2 -19.45 41.99 5.35
CA ASN A 2 -19.84 42.92 6.43
C ASN A 2 -20.52 44.21 5.93
N LYS A 3 -20.04 44.78 4.82
CA LYS A 3 -20.64 45.97 4.17
C LYS A 3 -22.03 45.73 3.57
N LEU A 4 -22.37 44.50 3.20
CA LEU A 4 -23.63 44.15 2.52
C LEU A 4 -24.69 43.61 3.49
N PHE A 5 -24.28 42.92 4.56
CA PHE A 5 -25.19 42.20 5.46
C PHE A 5 -25.12 42.64 6.92
N GLY A 6 -24.16 43.49 7.31
CA GLY A 6 -24.04 44.07 8.65
C GLY A 6 -23.58 43.09 9.75
N LYS A 7 -24.30 41.98 9.95
CA LYS A 7 -23.97 40.90 10.92
C LYS A 7 -23.54 39.61 10.20
N PRO A 8 -22.74 38.74 10.84
CA PRO A 8 -22.50 37.38 10.35
C PRO A 8 -23.85 36.66 10.22
N THR A 9 -24.30 36.43 8.99
CA THR A 9 -25.59 35.79 8.69
C THR A 9 -25.31 34.63 7.75
N LEU A 10 -25.90 33.46 8.03
CA LEU A 10 -25.85 32.32 7.11
C LEU A 10 -26.62 32.69 5.83
N LEU A 11 -25.94 32.63 4.70
CA LEU A 11 -26.48 33.00 3.39
C LEU A 11 -27.02 31.76 2.69
N SER A 12 -28.20 31.87 2.11
CA SER A 12 -28.76 30.88 1.19
C SER A 12 -28.13 31.01 -0.21
N ALA A 13 -28.32 29.99 -1.05
CA ALA A 13 -27.83 29.98 -2.43
C ALA A 13 -28.33 31.18 -3.27
N THR A 14 -29.50 31.73 -2.94
CA THR A 14 -30.07 32.94 -3.56
C THR A 14 -29.26 34.22 -3.31
N GLY A 15 -28.30 34.21 -2.37
CA GLY A 15 -27.38 35.33 -2.13
C GLY A 15 -26.20 35.38 -3.11
N ARG A 16 -26.04 34.38 -3.98
CA ARG A 16 -24.86 34.22 -4.87
C ARG A 16 -24.63 35.41 -5.79
N GLU A 17 -25.68 35.95 -6.40
CA GLU A 17 -25.58 37.09 -7.34
C GLU A 17 -25.10 38.38 -6.66
N ARG A 18 -25.34 38.51 -5.35
CA ARG A 18 -24.95 39.72 -4.57
C ARG A 18 -23.51 39.67 -4.07
N LEU A 19 -22.78 38.58 -4.34
CA LEU A 19 -21.41 38.35 -3.88
C LEU A 19 -20.45 38.07 -5.06
N PRO A 20 -20.28 39.03 -5.97
CA PRO A 20 -19.44 38.85 -7.17
C PRO A 20 -18.00 38.46 -6.84
N TYR A 21 -17.43 39.03 -5.78
CA TYR A 21 -16.07 38.70 -5.33
C TYR A 21 -15.93 37.28 -4.78
N VAL A 22 -16.97 36.73 -4.14
CA VAL A 22 -16.95 35.33 -3.68
C VAL A 22 -17.05 34.41 -4.90
N ASN A 23 -17.90 34.73 -5.87
CA ASN A 23 -17.97 33.95 -7.11
C ASN A 23 -16.61 33.95 -7.84
N ALA A 24 -15.94 35.09 -7.87
CA ALA A 24 -14.59 35.22 -8.40
C ALA A 24 -13.59 34.32 -7.64
N ILE A 25 -13.63 34.28 -6.30
CA ILE A 25 -12.79 33.37 -5.50
C ILE A 25 -13.08 31.90 -5.82
N VAL A 26 -14.35 31.51 -5.97
CA VAL A 26 -14.74 30.13 -6.29
C VAL A 26 -14.23 29.72 -7.68
N LYS A 27 -14.36 30.62 -8.66
CA LYS A 27 -13.82 30.41 -10.02
C LYS A 27 -12.31 30.30 -9.98
N GLU A 28 -11.63 31.20 -9.29
CA GLU A 28 -10.18 31.18 -9.14
C GLU A 28 -9.67 29.92 -8.46
N ALA A 29 -10.33 29.47 -7.39
CA ALA A 29 -9.99 28.20 -6.74
C ALA A 29 -10.15 26.99 -7.68
N THR A 30 -11.20 26.99 -8.51
CA THR A 30 -11.46 25.92 -9.49
C THR A 30 -10.42 25.90 -10.61
N LYS A 31 -9.94 27.08 -11.05
CA LYS A 31 -8.85 27.24 -12.02
C LYS A 31 -7.52 26.79 -11.42
N TRP A 32 -7.14 27.44 -10.31
CA TRP A 32 -5.83 27.35 -9.67
C TRP A 32 -5.53 25.94 -9.17
N LEU A 33 -6.54 25.23 -8.66
CA LEU A 33 -6.44 23.82 -8.31
C LEU A 33 -7.48 22.99 -9.06
N THR A 34 -7.18 22.70 -10.34
CA THR A 34 -8.06 21.90 -11.20
C THR A 34 -8.21 20.48 -10.64
N VAL A 35 -9.37 20.15 -10.09
CA VAL A 35 -9.59 18.87 -9.38
C VAL A 35 -9.29 17.66 -10.26
N THR A 36 -9.67 17.63 -11.54
CA THR A 36 -9.40 16.50 -12.45
C THR A 36 -8.48 16.92 -13.60
N PRO A 37 -7.16 17.07 -13.41
CA PRO A 37 -6.25 17.73 -14.37
C PRO A 37 -6.15 17.05 -15.75
N LEU A 38 -6.44 15.75 -15.81
CA LEU A 38 -6.47 14.94 -17.03
C LEU A 38 -7.88 14.47 -17.40
N GLY A 39 -8.91 15.01 -16.74
CA GLY A 39 -10.30 14.58 -16.83
C GLY A 39 -10.48 13.07 -16.71
N ILE A 40 -11.58 12.57 -17.28
CA ILE A 40 -11.87 11.13 -17.37
C ILE A 40 -11.57 10.69 -18.81
N PRO A 41 -10.76 9.63 -19.03
CA PRO A 41 -10.47 9.14 -20.37
C PRO A 41 -11.73 8.75 -21.16
N HIS A 42 -11.77 9.15 -22.43
CA HIS A 42 -12.79 8.78 -23.40
C HIS A 42 -12.25 7.70 -24.35
N ARG A 43 -13.14 6.95 -25.00
CA ARG A 43 -12.80 6.02 -26.07
C ARG A 43 -13.59 6.41 -27.33
N THR A 44 -12.93 6.45 -28.49
CA THR A 44 -13.60 6.65 -29.78
C THR A 44 -14.36 5.39 -30.21
N ASP A 45 -15.53 5.58 -30.82
CA ASP A 45 -16.37 4.48 -31.33
C ASP A 45 -16.12 4.21 -32.83
N GLU A 46 -15.51 5.17 -33.54
CA GLU A 46 -15.14 5.09 -34.95
C GLU A 46 -13.85 5.89 -35.22
N ASP A 47 -13.30 5.73 -36.43
CA ASP A 47 -12.14 6.52 -36.88
C ASP A 47 -12.59 7.97 -37.11
N ASP A 48 -11.80 8.94 -36.65
CA ASP A 48 -12.07 10.37 -36.80
C ASP A 48 -10.81 11.16 -37.18
N ILE A 49 -10.96 12.39 -37.64
CA ILE A 49 -9.84 13.29 -37.98
C ILE A 49 -9.92 14.55 -37.15
N ILE A 50 -8.97 14.71 -36.22
CA ILE A 50 -8.86 15.89 -35.36
C ILE A 50 -7.60 16.66 -35.74
N ASN A 51 -7.74 17.93 -36.13
CA ASN A 51 -6.62 18.81 -36.53
C ASN A 51 -5.69 18.18 -37.60
N GLY A 52 -6.27 17.40 -38.52
CA GLY A 52 -5.53 16.70 -39.58
C GLY A 52 -4.86 15.39 -39.17
N TYR A 53 -5.01 14.96 -37.92
CA TYR A 53 -4.52 13.68 -37.41
C TYR A 53 -5.63 12.63 -37.41
N LEU A 54 -5.33 11.43 -37.93
CA LEU A 54 -6.22 10.28 -37.81
C LEU A 54 -6.23 9.79 -36.35
N VAL A 55 -7.40 9.83 -35.74
CA VAL A 55 -7.70 9.23 -34.45
C VAL A 55 -8.46 7.92 -34.72
N PRO A 56 -7.83 6.74 -34.56
CA PRO A 56 -8.48 5.49 -34.90
C PRO A 56 -9.60 5.15 -33.91
N ASN A 57 -10.52 4.30 -34.34
CA ASN A 57 -11.51 3.64 -33.49
C ASN A 57 -10.82 2.94 -32.32
N ASN A 58 -11.44 3.00 -31.14
CA ASN A 58 -10.92 2.52 -29.86
C ASN A 58 -9.69 3.28 -29.32
N ALA A 59 -9.33 4.42 -29.90
CA ALA A 59 -8.32 5.30 -29.31
C ALA A 59 -8.81 5.82 -27.96
N ILE A 60 -7.90 5.85 -26.98
CA ILE A 60 -8.14 6.48 -25.69
C ILE A 60 -7.75 7.96 -25.80
N ILE A 61 -8.71 8.84 -25.49
CA ILE A 61 -8.55 10.29 -25.52
C ILE A 61 -8.58 10.80 -24.08
N VAL A 62 -7.51 11.46 -23.67
CA VAL A 62 -7.36 12.02 -22.32
C VAL A 62 -7.37 13.55 -22.40
N PRO A 63 -8.41 14.22 -21.91
CA PRO A 63 -8.51 15.68 -21.97
C PRO A 63 -7.60 16.34 -20.91
N ASN A 64 -6.67 17.19 -21.34
CA ASN A 64 -5.78 17.91 -20.42
C ASN A 64 -6.43 19.21 -19.92
N THR A 65 -7.42 19.08 -19.02
CA THR A 65 -8.15 20.21 -18.40
C THR A 65 -7.21 21.19 -17.68
N TRP A 66 -6.15 20.68 -17.06
CA TRP A 66 -5.14 21.50 -16.40
C TRP A 66 -4.46 22.45 -17.38
N SER A 67 -4.11 21.98 -18.58
CA SER A 67 -3.50 22.83 -19.61
C SER A 67 -4.43 23.95 -20.07
N PHE A 68 -5.75 23.73 -20.13
CA PHE A 68 -6.69 24.79 -20.47
C PHE A 68 -6.78 25.84 -19.35
N ASN A 69 -6.84 25.41 -18.08
CA ASN A 69 -6.90 26.30 -16.92
C ASN A 69 -5.56 27.02 -16.61
N ASN A 70 -4.47 26.60 -17.25
CA ASN A 70 -3.13 27.18 -17.09
C ASN A 70 -2.56 27.73 -18.40
N ASP A 71 -3.39 27.95 -19.42
CA ASP A 71 -2.95 28.52 -20.70
C ASP A 71 -2.62 30.01 -20.52
N PRO A 72 -1.34 30.43 -20.69
CA PRO A 72 -0.93 31.82 -20.51
C PRO A 72 -1.54 32.78 -21.54
N THR A 73 -2.11 32.26 -22.64
CA THR A 73 -2.81 33.08 -23.64
C THR A 73 -4.24 33.44 -23.21
N ILE A 74 -4.82 32.67 -22.28
CA ILE A 74 -6.16 32.90 -21.71
C ILE A 74 -6.03 33.53 -20.32
N TYR A 75 -5.10 33.04 -19.50
CA TYR A 75 -4.82 33.50 -18.14
C TYR A 75 -3.37 34.02 -18.05
N PRO A 76 -3.12 35.34 -18.14
CA PRO A 76 -1.77 35.90 -18.21
C PRO A 76 -0.83 35.49 -17.07
N ASN A 77 -1.37 35.34 -15.85
CA ASN A 77 -0.64 34.89 -14.66
C ASN A 77 -1.29 33.60 -14.10
N PRO A 78 -1.15 32.44 -14.77
CA PRO A 78 -1.93 31.26 -14.42
C PRO A 78 -1.58 30.69 -13.04
N TRP A 79 -0.36 30.96 -12.57
CA TRP A 79 0.19 30.46 -11.30
C TRP A 79 -0.16 31.33 -10.08
N ASP A 80 -0.58 32.57 -10.32
CA ASP A 80 -1.02 33.46 -9.25
C ASP A 80 -2.49 33.20 -8.93
N PHE A 81 -2.85 33.34 -7.65
CA PHE A 81 -4.24 33.27 -7.20
C PHE A 81 -4.84 34.67 -7.25
N GLU A 82 -5.50 35.01 -8.37
CA GLU A 82 -6.00 36.36 -8.66
C GLU A 82 -7.51 36.35 -8.97
N PRO A 83 -8.40 36.34 -7.95
CA PRO A 83 -9.84 36.35 -8.16
C PRO A 83 -10.33 37.52 -9.03
N GLU A 84 -9.63 38.65 -8.99
CA GLU A 84 -9.98 39.88 -9.70
C GLU A 84 -10.18 39.67 -11.20
N GLN A 85 -9.51 38.68 -11.81
CA GLN A 85 -9.64 38.38 -13.24
C GLN A 85 -11.07 37.97 -13.63
N PHE A 86 -11.86 37.44 -12.69
CA PHE A 86 -13.26 37.02 -12.90
C PHE A 86 -14.30 38.08 -12.49
N LEU A 87 -13.87 39.31 -12.16
CA LEU A 87 -14.78 40.42 -11.81
C LEU A 87 -15.16 41.31 -13.00
N SER A 88 -14.41 41.22 -14.10
CA SER A 88 -14.64 42.01 -15.31
C SER A 88 -15.11 41.09 -16.45
N GLU A 89 -15.67 41.66 -17.51
CA GLU A 89 -15.90 40.97 -18.79
C GLU A 89 -14.57 40.72 -19.54
N SER A 90 -13.53 40.32 -18.81
CA SER A 90 -12.35 39.75 -19.43
C SER A 90 -12.81 38.49 -20.16
N GLY A 91 -12.39 38.28 -21.40
CA GLY A 91 -12.72 37.08 -22.18
C GLY A 91 -12.13 35.78 -21.61
N ALA A 92 -11.89 35.72 -20.30
CA ALA A 92 -11.42 34.56 -19.58
C ALA A 92 -12.46 33.44 -19.66
N LEU A 93 -12.00 32.26 -20.05
CA LEU A 93 -12.81 31.06 -20.08
C LEU A 93 -13.32 30.76 -18.66
N ASP A 94 -14.60 30.38 -18.52
CA ASP A 94 -15.13 29.96 -17.23
C ASP A 94 -14.49 28.61 -16.85
N PRO A 95 -13.75 28.50 -15.73
CA PRO A 95 -13.10 27.25 -15.36
C PRO A 95 -14.11 26.12 -15.12
N GLY A 96 -15.38 26.44 -14.83
CA GLY A 96 -16.44 25.43 -14.75
C GLY A 96 -16.74 24.73 -16.08
N ASP A 97 -16.52 25.38 -17.22
CA ASP A 97 -16.76 24.77 -18.53
C ASP A 97 -15.66 23.79 -18.95
N VAL A 98 -14.54 23.79 -18.24
CA VAL A 98 -13.38 22.93 -18.48
C VAL A 98 -13.27 21.86 -17.39
N SER A 99 -13.37 22.26 -16.12
CA SER A 99 -13.09 21.39 -14.97
C SER A 99 -14.16 20.31 -14.73
N PHE A 100 -15.36 20.47 -15.29
CA PHE A 100 -16.46 19.50 -15.16
C PHE A 100 -16.62 18.59 -16.39
N GLY A 101 -15.68 18.63 -17.33
CA GLY A 101 -15.69 17.79 -18.54
C GLY A 101 -16.62 18.32 -19.64
N PHE A 102 -16.74 17.56 -20.73
CA PHE A 102 -17.28 18.08 -22.00
C PHE A 102 -18.41 17.21 -22.59
N GLY A 103 -19.31 17.86 -23.35
CA GLY A 103 -20.29 17.19 -24.20
C GLY A 103 -21.22 16.22 -23.47
N ARG A 104 -21.50 15.05 -24.08
CA ARG A 104 -22.41 14.02 -23.54
C ARG A 104 -22.00 13.43 -22.18
N ARG A 105 -20.77 13.68 -21.72
CA ARG A 105 -20.20 13.16 -20.46
C ARG A 105 -19.79 14.28 -19.50
N VAL A 106 -20.33 15.49 -19.68
CA VAL A 106 -20.20 16.56 -18.68
C VAL A 106 -20.74 16.09 -17.33
N CYS A 107 -20.09 16.52 -16.25
CA CYS A 107 -20.45 16.13 -14.89
C CYS A 107 -21.94 16.43 -14.63
N PRO A 108 -22.77 15.41 -14.31
CA PRO A 108 -24.20 15.62 -14.08
C PRO A 108 -24.45 16.48 -12.84
N GLU A 109 -23.51 16.50 -11.88
CA GLU A 109 -23.65 17.20 -10.59
C GLU A 109 -22.91 18.55 -10.53
N ARG A 110 -22.54 19.13 -11.69
CA ARG A 110 -21.86 20.43 -11.76
C ARG A 110 -22.58 21.51 -10.94
N SER A 111 -23.89 21.65 -11.11
CA SER A 111 -24.68 22.69 -10.44
C SER A 111 -24.72 22.53 -8.92
N ILE A 112 -24.75 21.29 -8.42
CA ILE A 112 -24.69 21.00 -6.98
C ILE A 112 -23.30 21.32 -6.44
N ALA A 113 -22.25 20.88 -7.12
CA ALA A 113 -20.87 21.12 -6.72
C ALA A 113 -20.55 22.62 -6.61
N GLU A 114 -20.88 23.40 -7.63
CA GLU A 114 -20.65 24.85 -7.61
C GLU A 114 -21.42 25.57 -6.49
N THR A 115 -22.67 25.15 -6.24
CA THR A 115 -23.50 25.73 -5.17
C THR A 115 -22.94 25.38 -3.80
N SER A 116 -22.51 24.13 -3.60
CA SER A 116 -21.90 23.67 -2.35
C SER A 116 -20.59 24.40 -2.06
N ILE A 117 -19.71 24.56 -3.06
CA ILE A 117 -18.45 25.28 -2.88
C ILE A 117 -18.72 26.74 -2.50
N PHE A 118 -19.67 27.40 -3.17
CA PHE A 118 -20.06 28.76 -2.82
C PHE A 118 -20.57 28.88 -1.37
N LEU A 119 -21.43 27.97 -0.93
CA LEU A 119 -21.97 27.96 0.44
C LEU A 119 -20.91 27.63 1.49
N ILE A 120 -19.94 26.77 1.19
CA ILE A 120 -18.83 26.49 2.10
C ILE A 120 -17.94 27.74 2.24
N VAL A 121 -17.55 28.36 1.13
CA VAL A 121 -16.65 29.53 1.12
C VAL A 121 -17.28 30.77 1.76
N ALA A 122 -18.46 31.20 1.32
CA ALA A 122 -19.03 32.48 1.79
C ALA A 122 -19.66 32.41 3.20
N PRO A 123 -20.79 31.72 3.41
CA PRO A 123 -21.51 31.79 4.68
C PRO A 123 -20.93 30.90 5.78
N HIS A 124 -20.42 29.70 5.49
CA HIS A 124 -19.93 28.80 6.54
C HIS A 124 -18.51 29.16 7.01
N THR A 125 -17.65 29.58 6.09
CA THR A 125 -16.24 29.81 6.41
C THR A 125 -15.96 31.31 6.63
N LEU A 126 -16.02 32.12 5.57
CA LEU A 126 -15.56 33.51 5.61
C LEU A 126 -16.43 34.44 6.46
N ALA A 127 -17.74 34.14 6.59
CA ALA A 127 -18.64 34.95 7.42
C ALA A 127 -18.44 34.70 8.93
N VAL A 128 -18.08 33.47 9.32
CA VAL A 128 -18.03 33.04 10.73
C VAL A 128 -16.61 33.05 11.28
N PHE A 129 -15.60 32.74 10.47
CA PHE A 129 -14.23 32.56 10.92
C PHE A 129 -13.27 33.61 10.35
N ASP A 130 -12.26 33.97 11.14
CA ASP A 130 -11.03 34.61 10.70
C ASP A 130 -9.93 33.56 10.68
N ILE A 131 -9.44 33.19 9.50
CA ILE A 131 -8.46 32.11 9.29
C ILE A 131 -7.08 32.74 9.09
N ARG A 132 -6.12 32.29 9.89
CA ARG A 132 -4.75 32.80 9.95
C ARG A 132 -3.76 31.65 9.91
N LYS A 133 -2.51 31.96 9.56
CA LYS A 133 -1.40 31.01 9.65
C LYS A 133 -1.12 30.65 11.13
N PRO A 134 -0.60 29.43 11.42
CA PRO A 134 -0.13 29.05 12.76
C PRO A 134 0.91 30.04 13.31
N ALA A 135 0.93 30.26 14.62
CA ALA A 135 1.91 31.14 15.26
C ALA A 135 3.15 30.32 15.64
N GLY A 136 4.21 30.37 14.82
CA GLY A 136 5.47 29.69 15.09
C GLY A 136 6.48 29.74 13.94
N ASN A 137 7.68 30.24 14.26
CA ASN A 137 9.00 29.93 13.69
C ASN A 137 9.22 30.02 12.16
N GLY A 138 8.61 30.95 11.43
CA GLY A 138 9.17 31.40 10.14
C GLY A 138 9.39 30.35 9.04
N GLU A 139 8.93 29.11 9.20
CA GLU A 139 8.83 28.16 8.09
C GLU A 139 7.70 28.67 7.19
N GLU A 140 8.06 29.16 6.01
CA GLU A 140 7.08 29.35 4.94
C GLU A 140 6.27 28.06 4.80
N ILE A 141 4.96 28.18 4.61
CA ILE A 141 4.14 27.07 4.11
C ILE A 141 4.73 26.73 2.73
N LYS A 142 5.74 25.86 2.69
CA LYS A 142 6.34 25.36 1.47
C LYS A 142 5.24 24.60 0.73
N SER A 143 4.86 25.18 -0.40
CA SER A 143 3.99 24.59 -1.43
C SER A 143 2.70 23.92 -0.95
N ILE A 144 1.64 24.74 -0.83
CA ILE A 144 0.23 24.28 -0.99
C ILE A 144 0.04 23.49 -2.32
N LEU A 145 0.99 23.63 -3.25
CA LEU A 145 1.05 23.02 -4.59
C LEU A 145 1.56 21.57 -4.63
N ASP A 146 1.93 20.95 -3.50
CA ASP A 146 2.18 19.50 -3.49
C ASP A 146 0.84 18.78 -3.66
N SER A 147 0.49 18.43 -4.89
CA SER A 147 -0.76 17.75 -5.22
C SER A 147 -0.66 16.25 -4.92
N THR A 148 -1.76 15.67 -4.41
CA THR A 148 -1.91 14.22 -4.28
C THR A 148 -2.03 13.53 -5.66
N VAL A 149 -1.64 12.26 -5.75
CA VAL A 149 -1.69 11.45 -6.98
C VAL A 149 -3.02 10.67 -7.02
N GLY A 150 -3.79 10.90 -8.08
CA GLY A 150 -5.06 10.23 -8.37
C GLY A 150 -5.75 10.89 -9.56
N HIS A 151 -6.95 10.42 -9.93
CA HIS A 151 -7.79 11.18 -10.88
C HIS A 151 -8.18 12.57 -10.33
N LEU A 152 -8.13 12.73 -9.00
CA LEU A 152 -8.44 13.96 -8.28
C LEU A 152 -7.18 14.58 -7.67
N ILE A 153 -7.05 15.90 -7.73
CA ILE A 153 -6.07 16.69 -6.99
C ILE A 153 -6.68 17.10 -5.64
N HIS A 154 -5.96 16.80 -4.56
CA HIS A 154 -6.19 17.33 -3.22
C HIS A 154 -4.97 18.12 -2.73
N VAL A 155 -5.22 19.13 -1.90
CA VAL A 155 -4.19 19.91 -1.18
C VAL A 155 -3.59 19.05 -0.06
N VAL A 156 -2.26 19.12 0.16
CA VAL A 156 -1.63 18.50 1.34
C VAL A 156 -2.26 19.05 2.62
N PRO A 157 -2.51 18.24 3.65
CA PRO A 157 -2.96 18.75 4.93
C PRO A 157 -2.05 19.85 5.48
N PHE A 158 -2.66 20.94 5.96
CA PHE A 158 -1.93 22.06 6.58
C PHE A 158 -2.67 22.57 7.81
N ASN A 159 -1.90 23.02 8.80
CA ASN A 159 -2.44 23.61 10.02
C ASN A 159 -2.89 25.05 9.78
N VAL A 160 -4.03 25.42 10.34
CA VAL A 160 -4.55 26.80 10.35
C VAL A 160 -4.99 27.20 11.75
N ASN A 161 -4.74 28.45 12.11
CA ASN A 161 -5.36 29.08 13.26
C ASN A 161 -6.67 29.71 12.81
N TYR A 162 -7.77 29.50 13.52
CA TYR A 162 -9.00 30.22 13.23
C TYR A 162 -9.61 30.81 14.50
N THR A 163 -10.26 31.96 14.37
CA THR A 163 -11.05 32.56 15.45
C THR A 163 -12.47 32.83 14.97
N THR A 164 -13.44 32.69 15.87
CA THR A 164 -14.84 33.00 15.58
C THR A 164 -15.06 34.52 15.60
N LYS A 165 -15.78 35.04 14.60
CA LYS A 165 -16.20 36.44 14.50
C LYS A 165 -17.46 36.75 15.32
N ILE A 166 -18.13 35.71 15.82
CA ILE A 166 -19.32 35.80 16.67
C ILE A 166 -18.86 35.61 18.11
N GLY A 167 -19.14 36.59 18.98
CA GLY A 167 -18.53 36.75 20.29
C GLY A 167 -18.82 35.63 21.29
N THR A 168 -18.01 34.57 21.23
CA THR A 168 -17.63 33.73 22.37
C THR A 168 -16.21 33.25 22.11
N ARG A 169 -15.26 33.67 22.96
CA ARG A 169 -13.90 33.12 23.00
C ARG A 169 -14.00 31.67 23.49
N THR A 170 -14.17 30.75 22.58
CA THR A 170 -13.98 29.32 22.81
C THR A 170 -12.84 28.88 21.92
N SER A 171 -11.63 28.85 22.49
CA SER A 171 -10.49 28.13 21.92
C SER A 171 -10.78 26.64 22.03
N HIS A 172 -11.46 26.08 21.04
CA HIS A 172 -11.48 24.64 20.85
C HIS A 172 -10.21 24.29 20.08
N ASN A 173 -9.35 23.47 20.67
CA ASN A 173 -8.39 22.69 19.88
C ASN A 173 -9.18 21.66 19.09
N VAL A 174 -9.71 22.05 17.93
CA VAL A 174 -10.15 21.07 16.94
C VAL A 174 -8.87 20.52 16.33
N ILE A 175 -8.41 19.41 16.89
CA ILE A 175 -7.48 18.53 16.21
C ILE A 175 -8.29 17.93 15.06
N TYR A 176 -8.10 18.45 13.85
CA TYR A 176 -8.50 17.70 12.67
C TYR A 176 -7.63 16.46 12.64
N TYR A 177 -8.19 15.30 13.01
CA TYR A 177 -7.62 14.03 12.61
C TYR A 177 -7.71 14.01 11.08
N THR A 178 -6.58 14.21 10.42
CA THR A 178 -6.44 13.82 9.01
C THR A 178 -6.72 12.33 8.91
N PRO A 179 -7.73 11.90 8.14
CA PRO A 179 -7.88 10.50 7.81
C PRO A 179 -6.57 10.01 7.20
N PHE A 180 -6.00 8.92 7.69
CA PHE A 180 -4.76 8.35 7.14
C PHE A 180 -4.83 8.14 5.61
N SER A 181 -6.05 7.89 5.10
CA SER A 181 -6.36 7.78 3.67
C SER A 181 -6.06 9.03 2.84
N ASP A 182 -6.02 10.21 3.44
CA ASP A 182 -5.72 11.47 2.74
C ASP A 182 -4.23 11.81 2.77
N ILE A 183 -3.46 11.17 3.66
CA ILE A 183 -2.00 11.31 3.79
C ILE A 183 -1.27 10.43 2.77
N ASP A 184 -1.79 9.22 2.47
CA ASP A 184 -1.13 8.23 1.61
C ASP A 184 -1.59 8.27 0.12
N LYS A 185 -2.52 9.17 -0.24
CA LYS A 185 -2.88 9.46 -1.65
C LYS A 185 -1.75 10.14 -2.45
N GLY A 186 -0.60 10.45 -1.86
CA GLY A 186 0.50 11.10 -2.57
C GLY A 186 1.42 10.17 -3.39
N LEU A 187 1.33 8.84 -3.26
CA LEU A 187 2.57 8.04 -3.37
C LEU A 187 2.48 6.65 -4.07
N ASP A 188 1.54 6.43 -4.98
CA ASP A 188 1.46 5.19 -5.79
C ASP A 188 2.78 4.91 -6.59
N PRO A 189 3.33 3.66 -6.65
CA PRO A 189 4.49 3.27 -7.47
C PRO A 189 4.47 3.68 -8.96
N TYR A 190 3.33 4.07 -9.53
CA TYR A 190 3.27 4.68 -10.87
C TYR A 190 3.91 6.08 -10.98
N ARG A 191 4.26 6.73 -9.85
CA ARG A 191 4.99 8.01 -9.81
C ARG A 191 6.32 7.97 -10.58
N SER A 192 7.01 6.82 -10.59
CA SER A 192 8.34 6.66 -11.21
C SER A 192 8.33 6.53 -12.74
N ALA A 193 7.17 6.28 -13.35
CA ALA A 193 7.06 6.21 -14.81
C ALA A 193 6.94 7.61 -15.46
N PHE A 194 6.75 8.67 -14.67
CA PHE A 194 6.48 10.02 -15.17
C PHE A 194 7.34 11.08 -14.45
N SER A 195 8.66 11.07 -14.67
CA SER A 195 9.59 12.24 -14.78
C SER A 195 10.97 11.93 -14.14
N PRO A 196 12.13 12.25 -14.77
CA PRO A 196 12.37 13.28 -15.78
C PRO A 196 12.87 12.71 -17.11
N LEU A 197 11.95 12.35 -18.01
CA LEU A 197 12.26 12.16 -19.44
C LEU A 197 11.48 13.12 -20.36
N PHE A 198 10.65 14.01 -19.81
CA PHE A 198 9.97 15.04 -20.60
C PHE A 198 10.81 16.32 -20.71
N ARG A 199 12.00 16.20 -21.30
CA ARG A 199 12.48 17.28 -22.18
C ARG A 199 11.86 17.05 -23.55
N VAL A 200 10.63 17.51 -23.73
CA VAL A 200 10.18 17.82 -25.10
C VAL A 200 11.05 19.01 -25.52
N ARG A 201 12.06 18.73 -26.36
CA ARG A 201 12.62 19.78 -27.20
C ARG A 201 11.46 20.35 -28.00
N VAL A 202 11.02 21.54 -27.64
CA VAL A 202 10.35 22.41 -28.60
C VAL A 202 11.45 22.78 -29.60
N SER A 203 11.61 21.94 -30.63
CA SER A 203 12.40 22.33 -31.80
C SER A 203 11.52 23.30 -32.59
N PRO A 204 11.96 24.55 -32.84
CA PRO A 204 11.33 25.39 -33.84
C PRO A 204 11.76 24.84 -35.21
N CYS A 205 11.03 23.87 -35.74
CA CYS A 205 11.28 23.41 -37.10
C CYS A 205 10.57 24.33 -38.09
N ALA A 206 11.34 25.31 -38.53
CA ALA A 206 11.25 25.87 -39.87
C ALA A 206 11.09 24.74 -40.91
N HIS A 207 10.16 24.98 -41.83
CA HIS A 207 10.16 24.64 -43.25
C HIS A 207 10.88 23.35 -43.72
N ASN A 208 10.08 22.50 -44.39
CA ASN A 208 10.46 21.45 -45.34
C ASN A 208 11.17 20.20 -44.80
N ILE A 209 10.38 19.21 -44.37
CA ILE A 209 10.78 17.80 -44.50
C ILE A 209 9.58 16.99 -45.02
N THR A 210 9.70 16.53 -46.26
CA THR A 210 8.79 15.59 -46.92
C THR A 210 8.77 14.24 -46.18
N CYS A 211 7.59 13.76 -45.84
CA CYS A 211 7.37 12.52 -45.10
C CYS A 211 7.42 11.30 -46.04
N ASN A 212 8.38 10.38 -45.85
CA ASN A 212 8.38 9.05 -46.47
C ASN A 212 8.14 7.99 -45.38
N MET A 213 7.04 7.24 -45.47
CA MET A 213 6.68 6.14 -44.57
C MET A 213 7.23 4.78 -45.05
N PRO A 214 7.54 3.82 -44.14
CA PRO A 214 8.10 2.52 -44.51
C PRO A 214 7.00 1.51 -44.89
N GLY A 215 6.48 1.61 -46.11
CA GLY A 215 5.70 0.54 -46.76
C GLY A 215 6.41 0.10 -48.04
N VAL A 216 6.50 -1.20 -48.33
CA VAL A 216 7.08 -1.67 -49.60
C VAL A 216 6.03 -1.49 -50.70
N PRO A 217 6.31 -0.73 -51.78
CA PRO A 217 5.36 -0.57 -52.87
C PRO A 217 5.14 -1.89 -53.60
N SER A 218 3.87 -2.29 -53.76
CA SER A 218 3.53 -3.63 -54.25
C SER A 218 3.03 -3.66 -55.71
N SER A 219 2.35 -2.60 -56.20
CA SER A 219 2.02 -2.38 -57.63
C SER A 219 1.21 -1.08 -57.83
N LYS A 220 1.08 -0.62 -59.08
CA LYS A 220 0.18 0.48 -59.53
C LYS A 220 -1.00 -0.01 -60.41
N GLY A 221 -1.19 -1.33 -60.52
CA GLY A 221 -2.23 -1.90 -61.38
C GLY A 221 -3.63 -1.79 -60.78
N CYS A 222 -4.65 -1.63 -61.62
CA CYS A 222 -6.04 -1.58 -61.18
C CYS A 222 -6.52 -2.91 -60.57
N ASP A 223 -7.57 -2.84 -59.75
CA ASP A 223 -8.08 -3.98 -59.00
C ASP A 223 -8.56 -5.14 -59.89
N ALA A 224 -9.21 -4.83 -61.02
CA ALA A 224 -9.68 -5.82 -61.98
C ALA A 224 -8.53 -6.59 -62.67
N CYS A 225 -7.45 -5.90 -63.04
CA CYS A 225 -6.26 -6.54 -63.63
C CYS A 225 -5.49 -7.38 -62.61
N ARG A 226 -5.38 -6.91 -61.36
CA ARG A 226 -4.73 -7.65 -60.27
C ARG A 226 -5.49 -8.92 -59.88
N LYS A 227 -6.81 -8.84 -59.70
CA LYS A 227 -7.66 -10.02 -59.41
C LYS A 227 -7.52 -11.07 -60.52
N ALA A 228 -7.40 -10.64 -61.76
CA ALA A 228 -7.16 -11.51 -62.91
C ALA A 228 -5.69 -11.92 -63.12
N LYS A 229 -4.76 -11.45 -62.27
CA LYS A 229 -3.29 -11.62 -62.40
C LYS A 229 -2.76 -11.26 -63.79
N LYS A 230 -3.28 -10.18 -64.39
CA LYS A 230 -2.83 -9.64 -65.69
C LYS A 230 -2.16 -8.28 -65.50
N LYS A 231 -1.18 -7.96 -66.35
CA LYS A 231 -0.46 -6.69 -66.33
C LYS A 231 -1.42 -5.54 -66.68
N CYS A 232 -1.37 -4.47 -65.89
CA CYS A 232 -2.11 -3.24 -66.11
C CYS A 232 -1.18 -2.23 -66.80
N ASP A 233 -1.69 -1.47 -67.77
CA ASP A 233 -0.97 -0.39 -68.46
C ASP A 233 -1.16 0.96 -67.76
N GLU A 234 -1.83 0.97 -66.61
CA GLU A 234 -1.92 2.09 -65.67
C GLU A 234 -2.67 3.34 -66.19
N GLN A 235 -3.26 3.27 -67.38
CA GLN A 235 -4.19 4.29 -67.90
C GLN A 235 -5.54 4.26 -67.15
N GLN A 236 -6.32 5.34 -67.21
CA GLN A 236 -7.62 5.50 -66.52
C GLN A 236 -8.74 5.78 -67.54
N PRO A 237 -9.63 4.80 -67.83
CA PRO A 237 -9.54 3.38 -67.50
C PRO A 237 -8.45 2.66 -68.32
N CYS A 238 -7.87 1.60 -67.77
CA CYS A 238 -6.77 0.87 -68.39
C CYS A 238 -7.24 0.14 -69.66
N SER A 239 -6.40 -0.03 -70.69
CA SER A 239 -6.85 -0.52 -72.02
C SER A 239 -7.55 -1.87 -71.94
N ARG A 240 -7.11 -2.73 -71.01
CA ARG A 240 -7.74 -4.04 -70.79
C ARG A 240 -9.14 -3.90 -70.20
N CYS A 241 -9.32 -3.06 -69.18
CA CYS A 241 -10.61 -2.87 -68.54
C CYS A 241 -11.59 -2.16 -69.48
N LEU A 242 -11.10 -1.22 -70.28
CA LEU A 242 -11.89 -0.54 -71.32
C LEU A 242 -12.38 -1.53 -72.38
N ARG A 243 -11.49 -2.38 -72.92
CA ARG A 243 -11.86 -3.40 -73.92
C ARG A 243 -12.84 -4.43 -73.37
N LEU A 244 -12.67 -4.84 -72.11
CA LEU A 244 -13.51 -5.85 -71.48
C LEU A 244 -14.76 -5.26 -70.81
N LYS A 245 -14.95 -3.94 -70.87
CA LYS A 245 -16.05 -3.21 -70.22
C LYS A 245 -16.22 -3.56 -68.73
N VAL A 246 -15.11 -3.66 -68.00
CA VAL A 246 -15.11 -3.91 -66.55
C VAL A 246 -14.63 -2.68 -65.78
N PRO A 247 -15.09 -2.45 -64.54
CA PRO A 247 -14.67 -1.30 -63.73
C PRO A 247 -13.16 -1.27 -63.50
N CYS A 248 -12.54 -0.11 -63.68
CA CYS A 248 -11.09 0.08 -63.61
C CYS A 248 -10.68 0.92 -62.40
N GLU A 249 -10.85 0.37 -61.21
CA GLU A 249 -10.58 1.07 -59.96
C GLU A 249 -9.10 1.05 -59.56
N GLY A 250 -8.57 2.22 -59.19
CA GLY A 250 -7.21 2.39 -58.67
C GLY A 250 -6.08 2.16 -59.68
N SER A 251 -6.33 2.27 -60.99
CA SER A 251 -5.27 2.26 -62.01
C SER A 251 -4.33 3.46 -61.83
N GLY A 252 -3.02 3.22 -61.80
CA GLY A 252 -1.98 4.25 -61.65
C GLY A 252 -1.70 4.70 -60.21
N GLN A 253 -2.53 4.30 -59.24
CA GLN A 253 -2.35 4.66 -57.83
C GLN A 253 -1.37 3.70 -57.13
N GLN A 254 -0.37 4.25 -56.45
CA GLN A 254 0.66 3.47 -55.76
C GLN A 254 0.13 2.87 -54.45
N ARG A 255 0.17 1.54 -54.34
CA ARG A 255 -0.36 0.81 -53.18
C ARG A 255 0.73 0.14 -52.35
N TYR A 256 0.60 0.25 -51.04
CA TYR A 256 1.51 -0.34 -50.04
C TYR A 256 0.88 -1.61 -49.44
N GLN A 257 1.68 -2.67 -49.32
CA GLN A 257 1.24 -3.91 -48.67
C GLN A 257 1.95 -4.05 -47.33
N PHE A 258 1.19 -4.03 -46.23
CA PHE A 258 1.73 -4.23 -44.89
C PHE A 258 1.71 -5.72 -44.53
N LYS A 259 2.83 -6.25 -44.04
CA LYS A 259 2.92 -7.63 -43.55
C LYS A 259 2.25 -7.71 -42.18
N ASN A 260 1.19 -8.50 -42.07
CA ASN A 260 0.62 -8.86 -40.77
C ASN A 260 1.65 -9.67 -39.97
N VAL A 261 2.15 -9.12 -38.87
CA VAL A 261 2.92 -9.86 -37.88
C VAL A 261 1.93 -10.77 -37.15
N LYS A 262 1.95 -12.06 -37.48
CA LYS A 262 1.23 -13.08 -36.71
C LYS A 262 1.79 -13.09 -35.29
N SER A 263 0.97 -12.76 -34.30
CA SER A 263 1.30 -12.93 -32.90
C SER A 263 1.35 -14.43 -32.58
N THR A 264 2.57 -14.97 -32.45
CA THR A 264 2.75 -16.23 -31.73
C THR A 264 2.36 -16.00 -30.26
N PRO A 265 1.68 -16.95 -29.60
CA PRO A 265 1.41 -16.86 -28.17
C PRO A 265 2.74 -16.67 -27.45
N ARG A 266 2.84 -15.64 -26.59
CA ARG A 266 4.01 -15.46 -25.72
C ARG A 266 4.22 -16.77 -24.95
N PRO A 267 5.43 -17.34 -24.93
CA PRO A 267 5.73 -18.37 -23.95
C PRO A 267 5.53 -17.75 -22.56
N LYS A 268 4.89 -18.48 -21.64
CA LYS A 268 4.82 -18.11 -20.22
C LYS A 268 6.23 -17.71 -19.79
N ALA A 269 6.40 -16.45 -19.37
CA ALA A 269 7.71 -15.96 -18.95
C ALA A 269 8.23 -16.87 -17.84
N LYS A 270 9.39 -17.49 -18.03
CA LYS A 270 10.13 -18.08 -16.92
C LYS A 270 10.46 -16.94 -15.96
N GLU A 271 9.93 -16.98 -14.74
CA GLU A 271 10.27 -16.08 -13.65
C GLU A 271 11.80 -16.01 -13.53
N LYS A 272 12.39 -14.85 -13.88
CA LYS A 272 13.81 -14.61 -13.66
C LYS A 272 14.03 -14.39 -12.15
N ALA A 273 14.84 -15.24 -11.53
CA ALA A 273 15.23 -15.09 -10.13
C ALA A 273 15.89 -13.73 -9.89
N ILE A 274 15.40 -12.99 -8.89
CA ILE A 274 16.01 -11.73 -8.42
C ILE A 274 17.14 -12.11 -7.46
N ARG A 275 18.41 -11.97 -7.89
CA ARG A 275 19.59 -12.37 -7.10
C ARG A 275 20.10 -11.22 -6.23
N VAL A 276 19.84 -11.22 -4.91
CA VAL A 276 20.32 -10.28 -3.88
C VAL A 276 21.52 -10.76 -3.09
N ARG A 277 22.73 -10.22 -3.29
CA ARG A 277 23.88 -10.60 -2.43
C ARG A 277 23.51 -10.42 -0.94
N SER A 278 23.66 -11.46 -0.12
CA SER A 278 23.42 -11.38 1.32
C SER A 278 24.49 -10.50 1.97
N ASN A 279 24.07 -9.44 2.65
CA ASN A 279 24.96 -8.50 3.38
C ASN A 279 25.36 -9.02 4.77
N LEU A 280 25.19 -10.31 5.06
CA LEU A 280 25.61 -10.86 6.33
C LEU A 280 27.13 -10.97 6.30
N ASN A 281 27.82 -10.14 7.08
CA ASN A 281 29.20 -10.42 7.49
C ASN A 281 29.15 -11.69 8.34
N ILE A 282 29.11 -12.86 7.69
CA ILE A 282 29.20 -14.16 8.36
C ILE A 282 30.52 -14.14 9.12
N ILE A 283 30.43 -14.16 10.45
CA ILE A 283 31.59 -13.98 11.32
C ILE A 283 32.55 -15.15 11.03
N SER A 284 33.76 -14.81 10.60
CA SER A 284 34.74 -15.69 9.91
C SER A 284 35.37 -16.79 10.77
N GLN A 285 34.81 -17.08 11.94
CA GLN A 285 35.28 -18.13 12.85
C GLN A 285 34.21 -19.20 13.05
N ALA A 286 33.61 -19.69 11.96
CA ALA A 286 32.76 -20.87 12.02
C ALA A 286 33.65 -22.12 12.28
N PRO A 287 33.28 -23.03 13.20
CA PRO A 287 33.90 -24.34 13.37
C PRO A 287 33.91 -25.10 12.05
N CYS A 288 34.94 -25.90 11.82
CA CYS A 288 35.06 -26.77 10.65
C CYS A 288 34.15 -28.01 10.79
N ASN A 289 32.83 -27.82 10.88
CA ASN A 289 31.88 -28.93 10.86
C ASN A 289 30.98 -28.89 9.60
N PRO A 290 30.61 -30.04 9.02
CA PRO A 290 29.84 -30.10 7.76
C PRO A 290 28.46 -29.42 7.84
N LEU A 291 27.82 -29.45 9.01
CA LEU A 291 26.51 -28.83 9.23
C LEU A 291 26.57 -27.30 9.14
N ALA A 292 27.56 -26.68 9.78
CA ALA A 292 27.80 -25.24 9.74
C ALA A 292 28.01 -24.76 8.30
N ASN A 293 28.80 -25.48 7.50
CA ASN A 293 29.01 -25.15 6.08
C ASN A 293 27.71 -25.21 5.26
N ARG A 294 26.87 -26.23 5.47
CA ARG A 294 25.57 -26.32 4.78
C ARG A 294 24.59 -25.23 5.25
N PHE A 295 24.62 -24.89 6.54
CA PHE A 295 23.82 -23.80 7.09
C PHE A 295 24.25 -22.45 6.52
N ILE A 296 25.56 -22.19 6.43
CA ILE A 296 26.14 -21.01 5.75
C ILE A 296 25.64 -20.94 4.31
N GLY A 297 25.71 -22.04 3.57
CA GLY A 297 25.19 -22.08 2.19
C GLY A 297 23.71 -21.72 2.08
N THR A 298 22.91 -21.97 3.13
CA THR A 298 21.50 -21.56 3.21
C THR A 298 21.34 -20.07 3.55
N LEU A 299 22.22 -19.52 4.40
CA LEU A 299 22.25 -18.08 4.73
C LEU A 299 22.75 -17.19 3.57
N GLU A 300 23.61 -17.73 2.70
CA GLU A 300 24.16 -17.04 1.53
C GLU A 300 23.17 -16.96 0.35
N ILE A 301 21.97 -17.54 0.51
CA ILE A 301 20.94 -17.50 -0.50
C ILE A 301 20.51 -16.06 -0.74
N SER A 302 20.66 -15.67 -1.99
CA SER A 302 20.48 -14.30 -2.44
C SER A 302 19.07 -14.02 -2.95
N ASP A 303 18.29 -15.05 -3.26
CA ASP A 303 16.93 -14.85 -3.74
C ASP A 303 16.01 -14.54 -2.56
N ILE A 304 15.41 -13.33 -2.54
CA ILE A 304 14.51 -12.86 -1.47
C ILE A 304 13.39 -13.88 -1.18
N ARG A 305 12.96 -14.63 -2.20
CA ARG A 305 11.93 -15.66 -2.06
C ARG A 305 12.30 -16.78 -1.08
N PHE A 306 13.59 -17.00 -0.88
CA PHE A 306 14.15 -18.11 -0.11
C PHE A 306 15.18 -17.66 0.93
N ASP A 307 15.31 -16.36 1.17
CA ASP A 307 16.24 -15.78 2.15
C ASP A 307 15.72 -16.04 3.57
N ILE A 308 16.40 -16.91 4.32
CA ILE A 308 16.00 -17.27 5.68
C ILE A 308 16.29 -16.16 6.72
N SER A 309 17.03 -15.10 6.36
CA SER A 309 17.32 -13.99 7.27
C SER A 309 16.07 -13.23 7.71
N PHE A 310 14.94 -13.39 7.01
CA PHE A 310 13.64 -12.88 7.40
C PHE A 310 13.12 -13.47 8.72
N TYR A 311 13.61 -14.63 9.14
CA TYR A 311 13.25 -15.25 10.41
C TYR A 311 14.05 -14.72 11.61
N GLY A 312 15.05 -13.86 11.39
CA GLY A 312 15.76 -13.19 12.49
C GLY A 312 17.25 -13.03 12.25
N SER A 313 17.82 -11.93 12.75
CA SER A 313 19.24 -11.61 12.60
C SER A 313 20.15 -12.56 13.37
N PHE A 314 19.67 -13.18 14.46
CA PHE A 314 20.43 -14.15 15.26
C PHE A 314 20.94 -15.34 14.44
N LEU A 315 20.29 -15.68 13.32
CA LEU A 315 20.68 -16.79 12.44
C LEU A 315 22.09 -16.63 11.89
N LYS A 316 22.59 -15.39 11.72
CA LYS A 316 23.96 -15.10 11.26
C LYS A 316 25.03 -15.65 12.21
N ASP A 317 24.67 -15.78 13.48
CA ASP A 317 25.55 -16.22 14.57
C ASP A 317 25.47 -17.73 14.79
N LEU A 318 24.47 -18.38 14.21
CA LEU A 318 24.20 -19.80 14.43
C LEU A 318 25.34 -20.71 13.95
N PRO A 319 25.99 -20.50 12.78
CA PRO A 319 27.05 -21.39 12.30
C PRO A 319 28.18 -21.64 13.30
N ARG A 320 28.53 -20.64 14.11
CA ARG A 320 29.61 -20.80 15.10
C ARG A 320 29.24 -21.62 16.33
N ARG A 321 27.95 -21.82 16.56
CA ARG A 321 27.37 -22.56 17.70
C ARG A 321 27.00 -24.00 17.35
N LEU A 322 26.96 -24.34 16.06
CA LEU A 322 26.70 -25.70 15.62
C LEU A 322 27.85 -26.60 16.07
N GLY A 323 27.53 -27.75 16.65
CA GLY A 323 28.46 -28.66 17.32
C GLY A 323 28.50 -28.52 18.85
N GLU A 324 27.90 -27.47 19.43
CA GLU A 324 27.86 -27.26 20.89
C GLU A 324 26.66 -27.97 21.55
N SER A 325 25.60 -28.28 20.79
CA SER A 325 24.35 -28.79 21.34
C SER A 325 23.64 -29.73 20.37
N ALA A 326 23.33 -30.94 20.83
CA ALA A 326 22.64 -31.94 20.02
C ALA A 326 21.24 -31.49 19.57
N VAL A 327 20.51 -30.74 20.40
CA VAL A 327 19.17 -30.23 20.06
C VAL A 327 19.25 -29.12 19.01
N LEU A 328 20.24 -28.23 19.12
CA LEU A 328 20.48 -27.17 18.15
C LEU A 328 20.88 -27.74 16.80
N ASP A 329 21.81 -28.69 16.80
CA ASP A 329 22.33 -29.34 15.59
C ASP A 329 21.21 -30.10 14.87
N ALA A 330 20.38 -30.85 15.60
CA ALA A 330 19.25 -31.55 15.02
C ALA A 330 18.23 -30.60 14.40
N ALA A 331 17.94 -29.47 15.05
CA ALA A 331 17.02 -28.46 14.54
C ALA A 331 17.58 -27.71 13.32
N ALA A 332 18.86 -27.34 13.33
CA ALA A 332 19.55 -26.72 12.20
C ALA A 332 19.63 -27.67 10.99
N GLU A 333 19.93 -28.95 11.22
CA GLU A 333 19.94 -29.98 10.17
C GLU A 333 18.55 -30.16 9.54
N ALA A 334 17.49 -30.16 10.36
CA ALA A 334 16.11 -30.21 9.88
C ALA A 334 15.77 -28.99 9.00
N LEU A 335 16.19 -27.79 9.40
CA LEU A 335 15.97 -26.55 8.64
C LEU A 335 16.68 -26.59 7.28
N VAL A 336 17.98 -26.87 7.29
CA VAL A 336 18.81 -26.92 6.07
C VAL A 336 18.33 -28.01 5.12
N SER A 337 17.88 -29.15 5.66
CA SER A 337 17.30 -30.22 4.85
C SER A 337 15.93 -29.87 4.29
N SER A 338 15.13 -29.09 5.03
CA SER A 338 13.78 -28.70 4.60
C SER A 338 13.77 -27.54 3.60
N HIS A 339 14.75 -26.64 3.68
CA HIS A 339 14.81 -25.42 2.90
C HIS A 339 14.74 -25.63 1.36
N PRO A 340 15.49 -26.56 0.74
CA PRO A 340 15.43 -26.79 -0.70
C PRO A 340 14.03 -27.12 -1.23
N PHE A 341 13.14 -27.64 -0.36
CA PHE A 341 11.80 -28.00 -0.76
C PHE A 341 10.87 -26.80 -0.95
N LEU A 342 11.19 -25.63 -0.40
CA LEU A 342 10.45 -24.40 -0.66
C LEU A 342 10.39 -24.05 -2.16
N HIS A 343 11.39 -24.48 -2.95
CA HIS A 343 11.37 -24.36 -4.41
C HIS A 343 10.35 -25.27 -5.11
N SER A 344 9.89 -26.32 -4.43
CA SER A 344 9.16 -27.45 -5.01
C SER A 344 7.70 -27.59 -4.52
N VAL A 345 7.32 -26.88 -3.45
CA VAL A 345 6.08 -27.04 -2.66
C VAL A 345 4.80 -26.55 -3.34
N ARG A 346 4.83 -26.07 -4.60
CA ARG A 346 3.58 -25.83 -5.36
C ARG A 346 2.88 -27.16 -5.71
N GLY A 347 2.21 -27.78 -4.74
CA GLY A 347 1.36 -28.96 -4.88
C GLY A 347 2.04 -30.34 -4.88
N LYS A 348 3.23 -30.50 -4.29
CA LYS A 348 3.95 -31.79 -4.24
C LYS A 348 4.07 -32.35 -2.82
N GLU A 349 4.12 -33.68 -2.70
CA GLU A 349 4.34 -34.37 -1.43
C GLU A 349 5.69 -34.00 -0.79
N VAL A 350 5.68 -33.84 0.53
CA VAL A 350 6.86 -33.52 1.32
C VAL A 350 7.83 -34.71 1.33
N PRO A 351 9.12 -34.53 0.97
CA PRO A 351 10.06 -35.65 0.88
C PRO A 351 10.31 -36.34 2.21
N ARG A 352 10.45 -37.67 2.16
CA ARG A 352 10.65 -38.53 3.33
C ARG A 352 11.83 -38.09 4.18
N ASP A 353 12.94 -37.69 3.56
CA ASP A 353 14.15 -37.29 4.28
C ASP A 353 13.94 -36.01 5.11
N ALA A 354 13.15 -35.05 4.58
CA ALA A 354 12.77 -33.83 5.30
C ALA A 354 11.95 -34.17 6.55
N LEU A 355 10.96 -35.06 6.40
CA LEU A 355 10.12 -35.54 7.49
C LEU A 355 10.92 -36.32 8.53
N MET A 356 11.89 -37.12 8.10
CA MET A 356 12.79 -37.83 9.01
C MET A 356 13.69 -36.87 9.78
N GLY A 357 14.23 -35.84 9.12
CA GLY A 357 15.01 -34.77 9.76
C GLY A 357 14.20 -34.04 10.82
N PHE A 358 12.97 -33.62 10.47
CA PHE A 358 12.03 -32.99 11.39
C PHE A 358 11.66 -33.90 12.57
N GLY A 359 11.40 -35.19 12.33
CA GLY A 359 11.12 -36.14 13.41
C GLY A 359 12.31 -36.29 14.38
N LYS A 360 13.55 -36.29 13.86
CA LYS A 360 14.77 -36.32 14.68
C LYS A 360 14.91 -35.05 15.52
N SER A 361 14.64 -33.87 14.96
CA SER A 361 14.75 -32.60 15.70
C SER A 361 13.71 -32.52 16.83
N VAL A 362 12.47 -32.95 16.59
CA VAL A 362 11.43 -33.02 17.63
C VAL A 362 11.81 -34.00 18.74
N LYS A 363 12.41 -35.15 18.39
CA LYS A 363 12.93 -36.10 19.39
C LYS A 363 14.05 -35.49 20.24
N ALA A 364 15.01 -34.81 19.62
CA ALA A 364 16.10 -34.13 20.32
C ALA A 364 15.57 -33.00 21.22
N LEU A 365 14.57 -32.25 20.75
CA LEU A 365 13.91 -31.22 21.55
C LEU A 365 13.27 -31.82 22.80
N ARG A 366 12.52 -32.93 22.68
CA ARG A 366 11.92 -33.61 23.84
C ARG A 366 12.96 -34.01 24.88
N GLN A 367 14.07 -34.60 24.44
CA GLN A 367 15.17 -34.98 25.34
C GLN A 367 15.78 -33.76 26.07
N SER A 368 15.90 -32.64 25.36
CA SER A 368 16.43 -31.39 25.94
C SER A 368 15.46 -30.75 26.93
N LEU A 369 14.14 -30.83 26.66
CA LEU A 369 13.09 -30.37 27.58
C LEU A 369 13.03 -31.21 28.86
N ASP A 370 13.34 -32.51 28.79
CA ASP A 370 13.40 -33.39 29.96
C ASP A 370 14.68 -33.16 30.81
N ASN A 371 15.66 -32.41 30.28
CA ASN A 371 16.91 -32.08 30.98
C ASN A 371 16.80 -30.71 31.69
N PRO A 372 16.93 -30.65 33.04
CA PRO A 372 16.72 -29.43 33.82
C PRO A 372 17.74 -28.32 33.55
N VAL A 373 18.90 -28.64 32.98
CA VAL A 373 19.93 -27.66 32.58
C VAL A 373 19.67 -27.17 31.16
N GLU A 374 19.44 -28.09 30.23
CA GLU A 374 19.29 -27.72 28.82
C GLU A 374 17.98 -27.00 28.52
N ILE A 375 16.89 -27.27 29.26
CA ILE A 375 15.60 -26.60 29.07
C ILE A 375 15.69 -25.06 29.16
N ARG A 376 16.65 -24.53 29.94
CA ARG A 376 16.89 -23.09 30.10
C ARG A 376 17.97 -22.54 29.16
N SER A 377 18.55 -23.38 28.31
CA SER A 377 19.63 -22.98 27.43
C SER A 377 19.10 -22.15 26.25
N PRO A 378 19.87 -21.17 25.75
CA PRO A 378 19.52 -20.45 24.54
C PRO A 378 19.52 -21.35 23.30
N HIS A 379 20.21 -22.49 23.34
CA HIS A 379 20.20 -23.51 22.28
C HIS A 379 18.84 -24.20 22.14
N THR A 380 18.19 -24.52 23.27
CA THR A 380 16.84 -25.11 23.28
C THR A 380 15.78 -24.11 22.80
N LEU A 381 15.90 -22.84 23.23
CA LEU A 381 15.05 -21.74 22.73
C LEU A 381 15.21 -21.51 21.23
N CYS A 382 16.44 -21.56 20.72
CA CYS A 382 16.70 -21.47 19.30
C CYS A 382 16.11 -22.68 18.56
N ALA A 383 16.33 -23.89 19.07
CA ALA A 383 15.88 -25.11 18.42
C ALA A 383 14.35 -25.19 18.29
N ILE A 384 13.57 -24.82 19.31
CA ILE A 384 12.10 -24.81 19.21
C ILE A 384 11.61 -23.85 18.12
N TYR A 385 12.30 -22.72 17.92
CA TYR A 385 11.96 -21.76 16.87
C TYR A 385 12.36 -22.25 15.47
N LEU A 386 13.52 -22.87 15.31
CA LEU A 386 13.88 -23.49 14.03
C LEU A 386 12.91 -24.63 13.68
N ILE A 387 12.48 -25.40 14.66
CA ILE A 387 11.47 -26.46 14.50
C ILE A 387 10.12 -25.87 14.09
N SER A 388 9.68 -24.75 14.67
CA SER A 388 8.41 -24.11 14.26
C SER A 388 8.46 -23.61 12.82
N ILE A 389 9.61 -23.07 12.37
CA ILE A 389 9.84 -22.69 10.97
C ILE A 389 9.74 -23.92 10.06
N CYS A 390 10.41 -25.02 10.42
CA CYS A 390 10.35 -26.26 9.65
C CYS A 390 8.91 -26.78 9.57
N GLN A 391 8.17 -26.77 10.67
CA GLN A 391 6.78 -27.21 10.70
C GLN A 391 5.90 -26.39 9.74
N ALA A 392 6.09 -25.06 9.71
CA ALA A 392 5.40 -24.17 8.79
C ALA A 392 5.67 -24.50 7.32
N TRP A 393 6.91 -24.88 6.97
CA TRP A 393 7.26 -25.26 5.60
C TRP A 393 6.75 -26.65 5.20
N LEU A 394 6.71 -27.59 6.15
CA LEU A 394 6.29 -28.98 5.90
C LEU A 394 4.76 -29.15 5.97
N GLY A 395 4.04 -28.14 6.47
CA GLY A 395 2.58 -28.06 6.46
C GLY A 395 1.85 -29.14 7.27
N LYS A 396 2.49 -29.67 8.31
CA LYS A 396 1.90 -30.67 9.21
C LYS A 396 1.45 -30.01 10.51
N TYR A 397 0.17 -29.68 10.60
CA TYR A 397 -0.48 -29.26 11.83
C TYR A 397 -1.51 -30.31 12.25
N GLU A 398 -1.37 -30.83 13.46
CA GLU A 398 -2.43 -31.63 14.07
C GLU A 398 -3.43 -30.67 14.73
N LYS A 399 -4.73 -30.87 14.50
CA LYS A 399 -5.79 -30.00 15.07
C LYS A 399 -5.80 -29.89 16.60
N GLN A 400 -5.03 -30.73 17.31
CA GLN A 400 -4.94 -30.78 18.77
C GLN A 400 -3.56 -30.37 19.32
N SER A 401 -2.62 -29.91 18.49
CA SER A 401 -1.28 -29.52 18.97
C SER A 401 -1.30 -28.20 19.71
N VAL A 402 -0.51 -28.10 20.80
CA VAL A 402 -0.21 -26.83 21.47
C VAL A 402 0.48 -25.89 20.48
N SER A 403 0.05 -24.62 20.42
CA SER A 403 0.66 -23.62 19.55
C SER A 403 2.12 -23.36 19.93
N HIS A 404 2.96 -23.07 18.94
CA HIS A 404 4.37 -22.76 19.18
C HIS A 404 4.55 -21.53 20.07
N GLY A 405 3.67 -20.52 19.97
CA GLY A 405 3.71 -19.35 20.84
C GLY A 405 3.52 -19.73 22.31
N THR A 406 2.54 -20.59 22.63
CA THR A 406 2.36 -21.16 23.98
C THR A 406 3.62 -21.86 24.47
N ALA A 407 4.22 -22.74 23.65
CA ALA A 407 5.42 -23.47 24.04
C ALA A 407 6.63 -22.54 24.27
N ILE A 408 6.85 -21.57 23.38
CA ILE A 408 7.90 -20.56 23.51
C ILE A 408 7.67 -19.71 24.76
N ALA A 409 6.44 -19.27 25.02
CA ALA A 409 6.11 -18.49 26.22
C ALA A 409 6.43 -19.26 27.51
N HIS A 410 6.15 -20.56 27.56
CA HIS A 410 6.53 -21.39 28.71
C HIS A 410 8.04 -21.45 28.92
N LEU A 411 8.83 -21.58 27.85
CA LEU A 411 10.29 -21.59 27.96
C LEU A 411 10.85 -20.21 28.34
N LEU A 412 10.31 -19.14 27.77
CA LEU A 412 10.70 -17.77 28.11
C LEU A 412 10.44 -17.44 29.58
N LYS A 413 9.42 -18.02 30.21
CA LYS A 413 9.15 -17.89 31.64
C LYS A 413 10.17 -18.60 32.54
N MET A 414 10.93 -19.56 32.00
CA MET A 414 11.90 -20.34 32.75
C MET A 414 13.33 -19.80 32.66
N VAL A 415 13.60 -18.87 31.76
CA VAL A 415 14.92 -18.29 31.54
C VAL A 415 15.07 -16.93 32.22
N ASP A 416 16.25 -16.69 32.78
CA ASP A 416 16.64 -15.37 33.28
C ASP A 416 17.27 -14.57 32.14
N ILE A 417 16.45 -13.79 31.44
CA ILE A 417 16.91 -12.97 30.30
C ILE A 417 17.87 -11.85 30.72
N SER A 418 17.91 -11.47 32.01
CA SER A 418 18.85 -10.47 32.52
C SER A 418 20.30 -10.99 32.54
N SER A 419 20.47 -12.32 32.54
CA SER A 419 21.77 -12.98 32.48
C SER A 419 22.39 -12.95 31.08
N TYR A 420 21.61 -12.66 30.04
CA TYR A 420 22.06 -12.68 28.64
C TYR A 420 22.89 -11.46 28.27
N LYS A 421 24.07 -11.73 27.71
CA LYS A 421 25.08 -10.70 27.41
C LYS A 421 25.46 -10.66 25.93
N SER A 422 25.28 -11.77 25.21
CA SER A 422 25.68 -11.87 23.81
C SER A 422 24.64 -11.28 22.85
N GLU A 423 25.10 -10.80 21.70
CA GLU A 423 24.22 -10.27 20.64
C GLU A 423 23.20 -11.34 20.16
N PHE A 424 23.63 -12.60 20.07
CA PHE A 424 22.77 -13.72 19.70
C PHE A 424 21.59 -13.91 20.65
N GLU A 425 21.83 -13.94 21.96
CA GLU A 425 20.76 -14.13 22.95
C GLU A 425 19.75 -12.99 22.89
N ARG A 426 20.22 -11.74 22.75
CA ARG A 426 19.35 -10.57 22.61
C ARG A 426 18.48 -10.65 21.36
N ASP A 427 19.11 -10.88 20.20
CA ASP A 427 18.40 -10.99 18.92
C ASP A 427 17.41 -12.16 18.92
N LEU A 428 17.78 -13.29 19.53
CA LEU A 428 16.93 -14.47 19.65
C LEU A 428 15.70 -14.19 20.51
N ILE A 429 15.85 -13.59 21.70
CA ILE A 429 14.72 -13.31 22.59
C ILE A 429 13.78 -12.26 22.00
N VAL A 430 14.31 -11.22 21.35
CA VAL A 430 13.50 -10.25 20.62
C VAL A 430 12.69 -10.95 19.53
N THR A 431 13.32 -11.84 18.77
CA THR A 431 12.64 -12.59 17.69
C THR A 431 11.56 -13.52 18.26
N LEU A 432 11.85 -14.26 19.32
CA LEU A 432 10.93 -15.20 19.98
C LEU A 432 9.75 -14.50 20.67
N SER A 433 9.90 -13.23 21.03
CA SER A 433 8.83 -12.44 21.64
C SER A 433 7.69 -12.15 20.65
N VAL A 434 8.00 -12.01 19.35
CA VAL A 434 7.00 -11.73 18.31
C VAL A 434 5.95 -12.85 18.19
N PRO A 435 6.29 -14.13 17.98
CA PRO A 435 5.29 -15.20 17.93
C PRO A 435 4.53 -15.38 19.25
N VAL A 436 5.12 -15.05 20.40
CA VAL A 436 4.40 -15.07 21.69
C VAL A 436 3.33 -13.97 21.73
N ILE A 437 3.64 -12.76 21.29
CA ILE A 437 2.67 -11.66 21.21
C ILE A 437 1.56 -12.02 20.21
N LEU A 438 1.90 -12.50 19.02
CA LEU A 438 0.94 -12.85 17.98
C LEU A 438 0.01 -13.99 18.43
N ASP A 439 0.55 -15.01 19.09
CA ASP A 439 -0.25 -16.11 19.62
C ASP A 439 -1.11 -15.65 20.81
N GLY A 440 -0.60 -14.74 21.65
CA GLY A 440 -1.36 -14.08 22.71
C GLY A 440 -2.59 -13.31 22.22
N ILE A 441 -2.51 -12.70 21.03
CA ILE A 441 -3.66 -12.02 20.40
C ILE A 441 -4.78 -13.03 20.10
N CYS A 442 -4.42 -14.26 19.71
CA CYS A 442 -5.38 -15.29 19.27
C CYS A 442 -5.78 -16.23 20.42
N ASN A 443 -4.99 -16.26 21.49
CA ASN A 443 -5.13 -17.18 22.60
C ASN A 443 -4.82 -16.45 23.92
N PRO A 444 -5.84 -16.03 24.69
CA PRO A 444 -5.65 -15.26 25.92
C PRO A 444 -4.93 -16.02 27.03
N ARG A 445 -4.66 -17.34 26.86
CA ARG A 445 -3.85 -18.13 27.80
C ARG A 445 -2.35 -17.85 27.65
N VAL A 446 -1.92 -17.29 26.52
CA VAL A 446 -0.51 -16.95 26.27
C VAL A 446 -0.22 -15.58 26.85
N GLN A 447 -0.03 -15.55 28.17
CA GLN A 447 0.29 -14.32 28.91
C GLN A 447 1.72 -14.37 29.45
N MET A 448 2.41 -13.23 29.39
CA MET A 448 3.73 -13.01 29.98
C MET A 448 3.64 -11.95 31.07
N ALA A 449 4.46 -12.05 32.11
CA ALA A 449 4.46 -11.07 33.19
C ALA A 449 4.92 -9.69 32.67
N PRO A 450 4.36 -8.57 33.16
CA PRO A 450 4.81 -7.22 32.79
C PRO A 450 6.32 -6.99 33.01
N SER A 451 6.90 -7.61 34.05
CA SER A 451 8.34 -7.53 34.33
C SER A 451 9.20 -8.08 33.19
N PHE A 452 8.80 -9.19 32.56
CA PHE A 452 9.51 -9.76 31.40
C PHE A 452 9.64 -8.75 30.27
N TRP A 453 8.57 -8.01 29.96
CA TRP A 453 8.58 -7.01 28.89
C TRP A 453 9.45 -5.80 29.23
N ASN A 454 9.46 -5.39 30.49
CA ASN A 454 10.35 -4.31 30.96
C ASN A 454 11.82 -4.72 30.87
N ASP A 455 12.15 -5.93 31.33
CA ASP A 455 13.50 -6.50 31.26
C ASP A 455 13.96 -6.63 29.81
N LEU A 456 13.08 -7.04 28.90
CA LEU A 456 13.36 -7.12 27.47
C LEU A 456 13.66 -5.73 26.86
N VAL A 457 12.87 -4.71 27.20
CA VAL A 457 13.11 -3.34 26.73
C VAL A 457 14.45 -2.81 27.25
N ALA A 458 14.77 -3.05 28.53
CA ALA A 458 16.05 -2.68 29.10
C ALA A 458 17.23 -3.39 28.40
N LEU A 459 17.09 -4.69 28.11
CA LEU A 459 18.08 -5.49 27.39
C LEU A 459 18.33 -4.97 25.97
N VAL A 460 17.26 -4.56 25.27
CA VAL A 460 17.32 -3.95 23.94
C VAL A 460 18.05 -2.60 24.02
N GLN A 461 17.69 -1.72 24.95
CA GLN A 461 18.28 -0.39 25.08
C GLN A 461 19.80 -0.40 25.37
N GLN A 462 20.32 -1.44 26.02
CA GLN A 462 21.75 -1.58 26.33
C GLN A 462 22.64 -1.96 25.13
N GLY A 463 22.07 -2.40 24.00
CA GLY A 463 22.82 -3.04 22.91
C GLY A 463 22.88 -2.30 21.56
N PHE A 464 22.14 -1.20 21.37
CA PHE A 464 22.07 -0.53 20.05
C PHE A 464 22.95 0.72 19.98
N SER A 465 24.13 0.58 19.38
CA SER A 465 24.80 1.73 18.76
C SER A 465 24.08 2.06 17.45
N SER A 466 23.59 3.30 17.34
CA SER A 466 22.98 3.84 16.13
C SER A 466 24.02 3.92 15.01
N ALA A 467 23.93 3.02 14.01
CA ALA A 467 24.65 3.21 12.76
C ALA A 467 24.05 4.43 12.01
N PRO A 468 24.87 5.28 11.37
CA PRO A 468 24.43 6.52 10.73
C PRO A 468 23.50 6.34 9.51
N ASP A 469 23.32 5.11 9.02
CA ASP A 469 22.38 4.75 7.93
C ASP A 469 21.09 4.04 8.44
N SER A 470 20.73 4.23 9.73
CA SER A 470 19.63 3.49 10.34
C SER A 470 18.24 3.96 9.88
N ILE A 471 17.46 2.98 9.43
CA ILE A 471 16.04 3.05 9.05
C ILE A 471 15.23 3.79 10.14
N PRO A 472 14.27 4.66 9.78
CA PRO A 472 13.25 5.13 10.72
C PRO A 472 12.50 3.91 11.27
N ARG A 473 12.84 3.48 12.49
CA ARG A 473 12.18 2.35 13.14
C ARG A 473 10.79 2.80 13.56
N SER A 474 9.83 1.87 13.52
CA SER A 474 8.58 2.06 14.24
C SER A 474 8.92 2.46 15.68
N THR A 475 8.34 3.56 16.12
CA THR A 475 8.48 4.06 17.49
C THR A 475 7.70 3.20 18.49
N MET A 476 6.84 2.31 17.99
CA MET A 476 6.18 1.29 18.79
C MET A 476 7.17 0.24 19.31
N THR A 477 7.25 0.13 20.63
CA THR A 477 8.15 -0.80 21.31
C THR A 477 7.53 -2.20 21.38
N LEU A 478 8.34 -3.24 21.61
CA LEU A 478 7.83 -4.59 21.92
C LEU A 478 6.89 -4.59 23.13
N LEU A 479 7.13 -3.73 24.12
CA LEU A 479 6.25 -3.53 25.27
C LEU A 479 4.90 -2.90 24.88
N SER A 480 4.88 -2.03 23.87
CA SER A 480 3.63 -1.48 23.33
C SER A 480 2.83 -2.57 22.60
N LEU A 481 3.52 -3.40 21.80
CA LEU A 481 2.92 -4.54 21.09
C LEU A 481 2.38 -5.60 22.06
N SER A 482 3.04 -5.85 23.18
CA SER A 482 2.62 -6.88 24.13
C SER A 482 1.27 -6.59 24.82
N LYS A 483 0.75 -5.37 24.71
CA LYS A 483 -0.56 -4.97 25.24
C LYS A 483 -1.73 -5.25 24.29
N PHE A 484 -1.46 -5.56 23.02
CA PHE A 484 -2.50 -5.79 22.01
C PHE A 484 -3.48 -6.92 22.36
N PRO A 485 -3.05 -8.05 22.96
CA PRO A 485 -3.99 -9.06 23.47
C PRO A 485 -5.02 -8.48 24.44
N GLU A 486 -4.56 -7.65 25.39
CA GLU A 486 -5.42 -7.01 26.39
C GLU A 486 -6.37 -6.00 25.74
N TYR A 487 -5.86 -5.21 24.79
CA TYR A 487 -6.68 -4.25 24.03
C TYR A 487 -7.80 -4.94 23.24
N LEU A 488 -7.52 -6.11 22.67
CA LEU A 488 -8.50 -6.85 21.88
C LEU A 488 -9.58 -7.50 22.75
N HIS A 489 -9.22 -8.02 23.93
CA HIS A 489 -10.16 -8.74 24.80
C HIS A 489 -10.89 -7.86 25.82
N HIS A 490 -10.26 -6.76 26.25
CA HIS A 490 -10.77 -5.84 27.27
C HIS A 490 -10.73 -4.36 26.80
N PRO A 491 -11.33 -4.02 25.65
CA PRO A 491 -11.13 -2.72 25.00
C PRO A 491 -11.63 -1.52 25.82
N HIS A 492 -12.75 -1.66 26.55
CA HIS A 492 -13.32 -0.57 27.36
C HIS A 492 -12.38 -0.06 28.46
N SER A 493 -11.55 -0.94 29.01
CA SER A 493 -10.63 -0.59 30.10
C SER A 493 -9.37 0.15 29.60
N HIS A 494 -9.18 0.25 28.28
CA HIS A 494 -7.92 0.70 27.66
C HIS A 494 -8.11 1.71 26.53
N ILE A 495 -9.26 2.39 26.45
CA ILE A 495 -9.56 3.35 25.37
C ILE A 495 -8.47 4.41 25.17
N PRO A 496 -7.96 5.08 26.22
CA PRO A 496 -6.90 6.08 26.05
C PRO A 496 -5.61 5.48 25.48
N GLU A 497 -5.22 4.29 25.95
CA GLU A 497 -4.00 3.60 25.51
C GLU A 497 -4.13 3.08 24.08
N ILE A 498 -5.31 2.55 23.70
CA ILE A 498 -5.61 2.11 22.34
C ILE A 498 -5.57 3.30 21.39
N THR A 499 -6.16 4.43 21.77
CA THR A 499 -6.18 5.67 20.96
C THR A 499 -4.76 6.19 20.76
N ALA A 500 -3.96 6.27 21.83
CA ALA A 500 -2.56 6.70 21.75
C ALA A 500 -1.71 5.76 20.87
N ALA A 501 -1.89 4.45 21.02
CA ALA A 501 -1.19 3.46 20.19
C ALA A 501 -1.62 3.52 18.72
N TYR A 502 -2.90 3.76 18.45
CA TYR A 502 -3.42 3.93 17.09
C TYR A 502 -2.79 5.15 16.40
N THR A 503 -2.85 6.33 17.02
CA THR A 503 -2.21 7.55 16.50
C THR A 503 -0.72 7.33 16.26
N LYS A 504 -0.05 6.60 17.15
CA LYS A 504 1.38 6.31 17.01
C LYS A 504 1.71 5.43 15.81
N LEU A 505 0.88 4.43 15.54
CA LEU A 505 1.02 3.58 14.35
C LEU A 505 0.75 4.35 13.06
N GLN A 506 -0.16 5.34 13.07
CA GLN A 506 -0.38 6.21 11.92
C GLN A 506 0.86 7.06 11.61
N GLU A 507 1.47 7.67 12.63
CA GLU A 507 2.74 8.40 12.49
C GLU A 507 3.87 7.50 11.97
N ASP A 508 4.01 6.30 12.54
CA ASP A 508 5.02 5.33 12.12
C ASP A 508 4.83 4.90 10.67
N ALA A 509 3.59 4.63 10.26
CA ALA A 509 3.28 4.27 8.89
C ALA A 509 3.69 5.39 7.93
N GLN A 510 3.39 6.64 8.27
CA GLN A 510 3.77 7.80 7.47
C GLN A 510 5.29 7.97 7.38
N ASN A 511 6.03 7.77 8.49
CA ASN A 511 7.49 7.88 8.52
C ASN A 511 8.19 6.78 7.72
N ILE A 512 7.73 5.53 7.83
CA ILE A 512 8.27 4.41 7.06
C ILE A 512 8.00 4.64 5.57
N TYR A 513 6.81 5.15 5.27
CA TYR A 513 6.41 5.42 3.90
C TYR A 513 7.21 6.55 3.26
N SER A 514 7.38 7.70 3.92
CA SER A 514 8.17 8.81 3.38
C SER A 514 9.61 8.38 3.07
N TYR A 515 10.19 7.52 3.91
CA TYR A 515 11.49 6.91 3.66
C TYR A 515 11.49 6.00 2.42
N LEU A 516 10.44 5.19 2.21
CA LEU A 516 10.28 4.36 1.01
C LEU A 516 10.23 5.18 -0.29
N ASP A 517 9.66 6.39 -0.22
CA ASP A 517 9.54 7.31 -1.36
C ASP A 517 10.86 8.01 -1.70
N HIS A 518 11.68 8.31 -0.70
CA HIS A 518 13.03 8.88 -0.88
C HIS A 518 14.09 7.89 -1.39
N LEU A 519 13.81 6.58 -1.33
CA LEU A 519 14.61 5.55 -2.00
C LEU A 519 14.34 5.58 -3.52
N ILE A 520 14.76 6.66 -4.19
CA ILE A 520 14.69 6.82 -5.66
C ILE A 520 15.65 5.80 -6.31
N GLU A 521 15.19 5.12 -7.37
CA GLU A 521 16.00 4.21 -8.18
C GLU A 521 16.88 4.97 -9.18
N PRO A 522 18.21 5.10 -8.98
CA PRO A 522 19.10 5.33 -10.10
C PRO A 522 19.15 4.04 -10.94
N ALA A 523 18.91 4.18 -12.24
CA ALA A 523 18.97 3.08 -13.20
C ALA A 523 20.27 2.28 -13.03
N GLY A 524 20.14 1.01 -12.60
CA GLY A 524 21.24 0.05 -12.58
C GLY A 524 21.91 -0.27 -11.23
N LEU A 525 21.32 0.05 -10.07
CA LEU A 525 21.95 -0.27 -8.78
C LEU A 525 21.55 -1.62 -8.14
N SER A 526 22.50 -2.13 -7.35
CA SER A 526 22.63 -3.50 -6.86
C SER A 526 21.40 -4.10 -6.18
N SER A 527 21.34 -5.42 -6.23
CA SER A 527 20.31 -6.25 -5.63
C SER A 527 20.11 -6.06 -4.11
N LEU A 528 21.09 -5.49 -3.41
CA LEU A 528 20.99 -5.06 -2.00
C LEU A 528 19.92 -3.97 -1.75
N VAL A 529 19.68 -3.09 -2.72
CA VAL A 529 18.65 -2.04 -2.60
C VAL A 529 17.25 -2.66 -2.68
N HIS A 530 17.07 -3.68 -3.52
CA HIS A 530 15.80 -4.41 -3.64
C HIS A 530 15.47 -5.17 -2.35
N GLY A 531 16.45 -5.86 -1.76
CA GLY A 531 16.27 -6.55 -0.47
C GLY A 531 15.91 -5.58 0.67
N ARG A 532 16.57 -4.41 0.71
CA ARG A 532 16.21 -3.35 1.67
C ARG A 532 14.78 -2.86 1.42
N ARG A 533 14.43 -2.44 0.21
CA ARG A 533 13.09 -1.94 -0.14
C ARG A 533 11.98 -2.95 0.21
N SER A 534 12.20 -4.23 -0.07
CA SER A 534 11.27 -5.32 0.29
C SER A 534 11.02 -5.39 1.80
N ARG A 535 12.06 -5.29 2.63
CA ARG A 535 11.92 -5.32 4.10
C ARG A 535 11.19 -4.08 4.64
N HIS A 536 11.38 -2.92 4.02
CA HIS A 536 10.68 -1.69 4.41
C HIS A 536 9.18 -1.76 4.07
N ARG A 537 8.83 -2.28 2.89
CA ARG A 537 7.43 -2.55 2.54
C ARG A 537 6.78 -3.57 3.47
N ALA A 538 7.52 -4.60 3.89
CA ALA A 538 7.05 -5.53 4.89
C ALA A 538 6.75 -4.84 6.23
N ALA A 539 7.67 -3.99 6.72
CA ALA A 539 7.47 -3.23 7.95
C ALA A 539 6.25 -2.30 7.86
N TYR A 540 6.12 -1.55 6.76
CA TYR A 540 4.96 -0.70 6.51
C TYR A 540 3.65 -1.49 6.54
N THR A 541 3.60 -2.62 5.84
CA THR A 541 2.39 -3.47 5.76
C THR A 541 1.97 -4.01 7.13
N VAL A 542 2.94 -4.41 7.96
CA VAL A 542 2.66 -4.86 9.34
C VAL A 542 2.14 -3.70 10.19
N VAL A 543 2.75 -2.50 10.10
CA VAL A 543 2.31 -1.32 10.86
C VAL A 543 0.88 -0.93 10.50
N ILE A 544 0.52 -0.89 9.22
CA ILE A 544 -0.86 -0.57 8.81
C ILE A 544 -1.85 -1.67 9.21
N ALA A 545 -1.44 -2.94 9.26
CA ALA A 545 -2.29 -4.03 9.75
C ALA A 545 -2.56 -3.93 11.26
N LEU A 546 -1.54 -3.56 12.04
CA LEU A 546 -1.72 -3.26 13.47
C LEU A 546 -2.60 -2.03 13.69
N ALA A 547 -2.44 -0.99 12.85
CA ALA A 547 -3.28 0.19 12.89
C ALA A 547 -4.74 -0.15 12.58
N LEU A 548 -4.98 -0.99 11.57
CA LEU A 548 -6.31 -1.50 11.22
C LEU A 548 -6.94 -2.31 12.36
N LEU A 549 -6.15 -3.11 13.09
CA LEU A 549 -6.63 -3.84 14.25
C LEU A 549 -7.13 -2.87 15.35
N LEU A 550 -6.32 -1.88 15.74
CA LEU A 550 -6.70 -0.89 16.76
C LEU A 550 -7.85 0.01 16.29
N ASN A 551 -7.83 0.43 15.02
CA ASN A 551 -8.92 1.17 14.39
C ASN A 551 -10.24 0.37 14.52
N THR A 552 -10.21 -0.93 14.22
CA THR A 552 -11.41 -1.76 14.32
C THR A 552 -11.90 -1.87 15.77
N ILE A 553 -11.00 -2.00 16.75
CA ILE A 553 -11.37 -1.95 18.16
C ILE A 553 -12.07 -0.63 18.50
N LEU A 554 -11.50 0.51 18.12
CA LEU A 554 -12.09 1.83 18.36
C LEU A 554 -13.46 1.99 17.68
N ARG A 555 -13.61 1.50 16.44
CA ARG A 555 -14.88 1.51 15.71
C ARG A 555 -15.98 0.71 16.38
N VAL A 556 -15.63 -0.38 17.06
CA VAL A 556 -16.62 -1.17 17.79
C VAL A 556 -17.16 -0.41 19.01
N LEU A 557 -16.34 0.46 19.60
CA LEU A 557 -16.71 1.31 20.73
C LEU A 557 -17.38 2.63 20.32
N ASP A 558 -17.24 3.05 19.06
CA ASP A 558 -17.83 4.26 18.49
C ASP A 558 -18.35 3.96 17.07
N LEU A 559 -19.55 3.39 17.00
CA LEU A 559 -20.16 2.88 15.75
C LEU A 559 -20.50 3.99 14.76
N GLU A 560 -20.68 5.23 15.23
CA GLU A 560 -21.04 6.38 14.40
C GLU A 560 -19.81 7.08 13.79
N ASN A 561 -18.60 6.62 14.13
CA ASN A 561 -17.36 7.22 13.66
C ASN A 561 -17.06 6.93 12.18
N THR A 562 -17.60 7.79 11.32
CA THR A 562 -17.41 7.71 9.86
C THR A 562 -15.94 7.89 9.41
N VAL A 563 -15.11 8.58 10.21
CA VAL A 563 -13.68 8.77 9.93
C VAL A 563 -12.95 7.44 10.07
N LEU A 564 -13.10 6.78 11.22
CA LEU A 564 -12.47 5.47 11.46
C LEU A 564 -12.93 4.43 10.44
N ALA A 565 -14.21 4.44 10.03
CA ALA A 565 -14.72 3.55 8.98
C ALA A 565 -14.05 3.79 7.62
N THR A 566 -13.83 5.05 7.25
CA THR A 566 -13.12 5.42 6.01
C THR A 566 -11.66 4.97 6.04
N GLU A 567 -10.97 5.19 7.17
CA GLU A 567 -9.59 4.75 7.37
C GLU A 567 -9.46 3.22 7.35
N SER A 568 -10.41 2.50 7.95
CA SER A 568 -10.45 1.05 7.94
C SER A 568 -10.51 0.49 6.52
N SER A 569 -11.39 1.03 5.68
CA SER A 569 -11.50 0.67 4.27
C SER A 569 -10.20 0.96 3.52
N PHE A 570 -9.58 2.10 3.80
CA PHE A 570 -8.30 2.48 3.21
C PHE A 570 -7.17 1.50 3.57
N PHE A 571 -7.01 1.17 4.86
CA PHE A 571 -6.01 0.20 5.30
C PHE A 571 -6.23 -1.18 4.67
N CYS A 572 -7.49 -1.63 4.56
CA CYS A 572 -7.81 -2.88 3.87
C CYS A 572 -7.32 -2.87 2.41
N GLU A 573 -7.62 -1.82 1.65
CA GLU A 573 -7.11 -1.68 0.27
C GLU A 573 -5.58 -1.66 0.21
N ARG A 574 -4.91 -0.93 1.12
CA ARG A 574 -3.44 -0.88 1.14
C ARG A 574 -2.82 -2.25 1.44
N ILE A 575 -3.33 -2.98 2.41
CA ILE A 575 -2.86 -4.34 2.73
C ILE A 575 -3.03 -5.27 1.52
N ILE A 576 -4.18 -5.22 0.82
CA ILE A 576 -4.41 -6.02 -0.38
C ILE A 576 -3.36 -5.68 -1.46
N ASN A 577 -3.17 -4.39 -1.76
CA ASN A 577 -2.26 -3.96 -2.82
C ASN A 577 -0.80 -4.30 -2.48
N GLU A 578 -0.36 -4.10 -1.23
CA GLU A 578 1.00 -4.48 -0.81
C GLU A 578 1.19 -6.01 -0.85
N ALA A 579 0.18 -6.80 -0.48
CA ALA A 579 0.23 -8.25 -0.60
C ALA A 579 0.30 -8.71 -2.07
N GLU A 580 -0.45 -8.08 -2.97
CA GLU A 580 -0.39 -8.37 -4.41
C GLU A 580 0.99 -8.00 -4.99
N LEU A 581 1.55 -6.84 -4.63
CA LEU A 581 2.90 -6.43 -5.03
C LEU A 581 3.98 -7.38 -4.48
N ALA A 582 3.84 -7.80 -3.23
CA ALA A 582 4.77 -8.72 -2.57
C ALA A 582 4.70 -10.14 -3.13
N SER A 583 3.65 -10.50 -3.88
CA SER A 583 3.44 -11.86 -4.39
C SER A 583 4.62 -12.42 -5.20
N CYS A 584 5.40 -11.55 -5.86
CA CYS A 584 6.61 -11.92 -6.58
C CYS A 584 7.77 -12.40 -5.68
N TYR A 585 7.70 -12.14 -4.38
CA TYR A 585 8.70 -12.53 -3.37
C TYR A 585 8.30 -13.77 -2.56
N ARG A 586 7.24 -14.48 -2.97
CA ARG A 586 6.79 -15.73 -2.36
C ARG A 586 7.80 -16.89 -2.59
N PRO A 587 7.96 -17.84 -1.63
CA PRO A 587 7.13 -18.00 -0.43
C PRO A 587 7.61 -17.19 0.80
N ILE A 588 8.91 -17.16 1.12
CA ILE A 588 9.38 -16.56 2.39
C ILE A 588 9.30 -15.03 2.37
N GLY A 589 9.81 -14.41 1.31
CA GLY A 589 9.95 -12.96 1.20
C GLY A 589 8.64 -12.18 1.24
N ALA A 590 7.49 -12.87 1.12
CA ALA A 590 6.15 -12.31 1.20
C ALA A 590 5.30 -12.91 2.35
N ALA A 591 5.84 -13.82 3.16
CA ALA A 591 5.09 -14.54 4.19
C ALA A 591 4.43 -13.61 5.23
N TYR A 592 5.00 -12.41 5.45
CA TYR A 592 4.44 -11.38 6.33
C TYR A 592 3.06 -10.88 5.88
N ALA A 593 2.73 -11.00 4.58
CA ALA A 593 1.47 -10.51 4.04
C ALA A 593 0.27 -11.32 4.55
N VAL A 594 0.48 -12.60 4.85
CA VAL A 594 -0.59 -13.53 5.29
C VAL A 594 -1.26 -13.06 6.60
N PRO A 595 -0.54 -12.82 7.71
CA PRO A 595 -1.17 -12.31 8.93
C PRO A 595 -1.82 -10.92 8.73
N CYS A 596 -1.27 -10.07 7.85
CA CYS A 596 -1.88 -8.78 7.52
C CYS A 596 -3.22 -8.95 6.79
N LEU A 597 -3.28 -9.89 5.83
CA LEU A 597 -4.52 -10.25 5.12
C LEU A 597 -5.55 -10.90 6.04
N VAL A 598 -5.12 -11.68 7.04
CA VAL A 598 -6.02 -12.26 8.06
C VAL A 598 -6.70 -11.15 8.86
N VAL A 599 -5.93 -10.15 9.31
CA VAL A 599 -6.50 -8.96 9.98
C VAL A 599 -7.49 -8.27 9.04
N ALA A 600 -7.07 -7.96 7.81
CA ALA A 600 -7.95 -7.31 6.83
C ALA A 600 -9.25 -8.10 6.55
N LEU A 601 -9.18 -9.43 6.46
CA LEU A 601 -10.35 -10.29 6.26
C LEU A 601 -11.28 -10.28 7.48
N GLY A 602 -10.72 -10.23 8.68
CA GLY A 602 -11.47 -10.14 9.94
C GLY A 602 -12.16 -8.79 10.15
N THR A 603 -11.68 -7.73 9.50
CA THR A 603 -12.15 -6.34 9.70
C THR A 603 -12.96 -5.79 8.53
N ALA A 604 -12.74 -6.25 7.30
CA ALA A 604 -13.34 -5.68 6.10
C ALA A 604 -14.87 -5.86 6.05
N GLU A 605 -15.55 -4.81 5.59
CA GLU A 605 -17.02 -4.76 5.48
C GLU A 605 -17.48 -4.72 4.02
N SER A 606 -16.68 -4.17 3.11
CA SER A 606 -16.98 -4.17 1.68
C SER A 606 -16.93 -5.58 1.10
N ARG A 607 -18.01 -6.00 0.41
CA ARG A 607 -18.05 -7.29 -0.29
C ARG A 607 -16.95 -7.42 -1.35
N GLN A 608 -16.59 -6.32 -2.01
CA GLN A 608 -15.54 -6.31 -3.02
C GLN A 608 -14.16 -6.53 -2.38
N GLN A 609 -13.90 -5.86 -1.25
CA GLN A 609 -12.67 -6.05 -0.48
C GLN A 609 -12.56 -7.49 0.02
N LEU A 610 -13.62 -8.01 0.64
CA LEU A 610 -13.65 -9.39 1.14
C LEU A 610 -13.32 -10.40 0.04
N ALA A 611 -13.97 -10.29 -1.12
CA ALA A 611 -13.70 -11.18 -2.24
C ALA A 611 -12.23 -11.13 -2.71
N ARG A 612 -11.64 -9.93 -2.76
CA ARG A 612 -10.25 -9.74 -3.19
C ARG A 612 -9.26 -10.23 -2.14
N ILE A 613 -9.48 -9.94 -0.85
CA ILE A 613 -8.67 -10.45 0.27
C ILE A 613 -8.69 -11.97 0.28
N GLU A 614 -9.87 -12.58 0.14
CA GLU A 614 -10.03 -14.03 0.11
C GLU A 614 -9.32 -14.68 -1.07
N ALA A 615 -9.42 -14.08 -2.26
CA ALA A 615 -8.70 -14.56 -3.44
C ALA A 615 -7.18 -14.53 -3.21
N THR A 616 -6.66 -13.39 -2.73
CA THR A 616 -5.23 -13.24 -2.43
C THR A 616 -4.78 -14.20 -1.33
N LEU A 617 -5.55 -14.36 -0.25
CA LEU A 617 -5.22 -15.28 0.84
C LEU A 617 -5.21 -16.75 0.38
N THR A 618 -6.14 -17.11 -0.52
CA THR A 618 -6.18 -18.45 -1.14
C THR A 618 -4.93 -18.71 -1.97
N ASP A 619 -4.49 -17.71 -2.73
CA ASP A 619 -3.26 -17.81 -3.49
C ASP A 619 -2.06 -18.00 -2.57
N TYR A 620 -1.97 -17.27 -1.46
CA TYR A 620 -0.87 -17.40 -0.49
C TYR A 620 -0.91 -18.73 0.30
N GLN A 621 -2.09 -19.29 0.55
CA GLN A 621 -2.25 -20.58 1.24
C GLN A 621 -1.47 -21.71 0.57
N THR A 622 -1.23 -21.65 -0.74
CA THR A 622 -0.48 -22.67 -1.46
C THR A 622 0.99 -22.77 -1.07
N ASP A 623 1.54 -21.75 -0.40
CA ASP A 623 2.96 -21.72 0.01
C ASP A 623 3.20 -22.42 1.35
N PHE A 624 2.22 -22.35 2.24
CA PHE A 624 2.29 -22.88 3.60
C PHE A 624 1.02 -23.69 3.87
N GLY A 625 1.06 -24.99 3.56
CA GLY A 625 -0.06 -25.89 3.80
C GLY A 625 -0.36 -26.06 5.30
N GLY A 626 -1.61 -26.40 5.63
CA GLY A 626 -1.99 -26.90 6.95
C GLY A 626 -2.32 -25.86 8.04
N PHE A 627 -2.13 -24.55 7.79
CA PHE A 627 -2.63 -23.51 8.68
C PHE A 627 -3.94 -22.92 8.12
N GLU A 628 -5.01 -22.96 8.90
CA GLU A 628 -6.35 -22.52 8.48
C GLU A 628 -6.51 -21.00 8.67
N TRP A 629 -5.85 -20.20 7.84
CA TRP A 629 -5.86 -18.72 7.96
C TRP A 629 -7.28 -18.13 7.91
N ARG A 630 -8.19 -18.79 7.19
CA ARG A 630 -9.61 -18.40 7.11
C ARG A 630 -10.35 -18.60 8.43
N GLU A 631 -10.07 -19.69 9.16
CA GLU A 631 -10.65 -19.93 10.48
C GLU A 631 -10.21 -18.85 11.46
N LEU A 632 -8.94 -18.44 11.40
CA LEU A 632 -8.42 -17.36 12.24
C LEU A 632 -9.08 -16.01 11.95
N ALA A 633 -9.27 -15.66 10.68
CA ALA A 633 -9.99 -14.44 10.31
C ALA A 633 -11.47 -14.48 10.75
N THR A 634 -12.10 -15.65 10.65
CA THR A 634 -13.48 -15.88 11.11
C THR A 634 -13.59 -15.70 12.62
N TRP A 635 -12.64 -16.25 13.38
CA TRP A 635 -12.55 -16.07 14.81
C TRP A 635 -12.38 -14.59 15.18
N LEU A 636 -11.47 -13.88 14.53
CA LEU A 636 -11.23 -12.45 14.79
C LEU A 636 -12.49 -11.61 14.54
N ARG A 637 -13.21 -11.91 13.45
CA ARG A 637 -14.49 -11.26 13.13
C ARG A 637 -15.55 -11.52 14.21
N ALA A 638 -15.60 -12.74 14.76
CA ALA A 638 -16.51 -13.09 15.85
C ALA A 638 -16.18 -12.33 17.14
N VAL A 639 -14.90 -12.12 17.44
CA VAL A 639 -14.46 -11.28 18.57
C VAL A 639 -15.01 -9.86 18.43
N PHE A 640 -14.77 -9.19 17.29
CA PHE A 640 -15.30 -7.84 17.06
C PHE A 640 -16.83 -7.80 17.11
N HIS A 641 -17.51 -8.79 16.57
CA HIS A 641 -18.97 -8.88 16.64
C HIS A 641 -19.47 -8.96 18.09
N SER A 642 -18.81 -9.74 18.95
CA SER A 642 -19.21 -9.85 20.36
C SER A 642 -19.14 -8.51 21.10
N HIS A 643 -18.08 -7.72 20.86
CA HIS A 643 -17.95 -6.38 21.41
C HIS A 643 -19.02 -5.41 20.86
N ARG A 644 -19.38 -5.48 19.57
CA ARG A 644 -20.46 -4.65 18.99
C ARG A 644 -21.81 -4.92 19.67
N VAL A 645 -22.11 -6.19 19.94
CA VAL A 645 -23.34 -6.59 20.63
C VAL A 645 -23.35 -6.05 22.06
N GLN A 646 -22.22 -6.14 22.79
CA GLN A 646 -22.09 -5.58 24.13
C GLN A 646 -22.33 -4.07 24.13
N GLU A 647 -21.73 -3.33 23.19
CA GLU A 647 -21.90 -1.88 23.10
C GLU A 647 -23.35 -1.46 22.80
N THR A 648 -24.01 -2.20 21.91
CA THR A 648 -25.42 -1.94 21.58
C THR A 648 -26.32 -2.10 22.80
N LEU A 649 -26.07 -3.11 23.64
CA LEU A 649 -26.82 -3.34 24.88
C LEU A 649 -26.59 -2.22 25.91
N ILE A 650 -25.35 -1.76 26.07
CA ILE A 650 -24.99 -0.65 26.97
C ILE A 650 -25.70 0.65 26.54
N SER A 651 -25.70 0.97 25.24
CA SER A 651 -26.41 2.14 24.71
C SER A 651 -27.91 2.08 25.00
N THR A 652 -28.54 0.92 24.80
CA THR A 652 -29.99 0.76 25.05
C THR A 652 -30.36 0.88 26.53
N ASP A 653 -29.52 0.42 27.46
CA ASP A 653 -29.78 0.56 28.89
C ASP A 653 -29.62 2.01 29.36
N VAL A 654 -28.68 2.77 28.78
CA VAL A 654 -28.51 4.21 29.05
C VAL A 654 -29.71 5.00 28.52
N ASP A 655 -30.21 4.68 27.33
CA ASP A 655 -31.39 5.34 26.75
C ASP A 655 -32.69 5.03 27.51
N VAL A 656 -32.85 3.80 28.02
CA VAL A 656 -33.98 3.42 28.88
C VAL A 656 -33.93 4.16 30.22
N LEU A 657 -32.75 4.36 30.80
CA LEU A 657 -32.59 5.14 32.04
C LEU A 657 -32.74 6.65 31.81
N ALA A 658 -32.34 7.17 30.64
CA ALA A 658 -32.47 8.59 30.28
C ALA A 658 -33.90 8.98 29.86
N SER A 659 -34.68 8.03 29.33
CA SER A 659 -36.06 8.26 28.88
C SER A 659 -37.12 8.30 29.98
N GLY A 660 -36.72 8.40 31.26
CA GLY A 660 -37.58 8.42 32.45
C GLY A 660 -38.95 9.08 32.27
N VAL A 661 -39.92 8.29 31.80
CA VAL A 661 -41.35 8.60 31.86
C VAL A 661 -41.79 8.17 33.25
N PRO A 662 -42.27 9.09 34.12
CA PRO A 662 -42.87 8.69 35.38
C PRO A 662 -44.17 7.95 35.05
N GLY A 663 -44.27 6.69 35.49
CA GLY A 663 -45.52 5.93 35.42
C GLY A 663 -46.63 6.64 36.18
N ALA A 664 -47.76 6.83 35.49
CA ALA A 664 -49.06 7.11 36.08
C ALA A 664 -49.80 5.80 36.36
#